data_AF-I6ASL9-F1
#
_entry.id   AF-I6ASL9-F1
#
_cell.length_a   1.000
_cell.length_b   1.000
_cell.length_c   1.000
_cell.angle_alpha   90.00
_cell.angle_beta   90.00
_cell.angle_gamma   90.00
#
_symmetry.space_group_name_H-M   'P 1'
#
loop_
_entity.id
_entity.type
_entity.pdbx_description
1 polymer ?
#
loop_
_entity_poly.entity_id
_entity_poly.type
_entity_poly.pdbx_seq_one_letter_code
_entity_poly.pdbx_strand_id
1 'polypeptide(L)'
;MSRNPSFVSLQLLAKWARAAEADWSDVPSPAGQPAFGTYGTGYDGWGVQTQQKYAAALAALGCLGERIGFSDTQWAIDRALAALRFNLAGHKSGAFHCTDGAKWGHTWISALGVERMMYGVQLLQPHFTEADHAALRAMLCSEADWLLTDYHRGPEKRITATRWAHEGGNDPESNIWNGALLWRASVMYPDHPHASDWQERAHVFLINGVSIEADATDDRIVAGKPVRERYIGPCFFPNYALDHHTYLNVGYMTICVSNAAMLHLDLKAAGLPRPESLDHHQADLWAVLRQMIFDDGRLARIGGDTRVRYAYCQEYLMPALLYAADHLGDPSAIRKLAPQLARIEREAAADPAGNGYFYGVRLAELRRQSPLYYTRLESDRACALGMVATYTPGVGASLATERVSAEMAHLQGAVWSEAQDQTETVCKPVNANDDQRTIPSAPGSASVNLRTHAASHANAGVASDAPTWAEPEHGAALHRSPTRFASFSWRAFNLAQGLCLPPDDGHLAEWEHNLGGLVEFCHHAHPTHGQWKLHRRVNRYHVDAFDGGFVTCGSVYEGTDLILAESWSGTDSALHQIAFAALPDNHTVVALQYCRMGNRRGYVAAIKGLHLNVPNDLFNDYHRRFFSQSGELELASPAAAEEVLSLGSRWANIENRIGVVGLHSPDRSSEANTLSVHRAPHRRAGALRSLHVEHLCWPCVIGPKKFEAGETILDVGWAVLSSVDAKQTAAFAAAHPPKQTRVDTGFENEGVRAIRVTGLDGVRYVLVANFGGNSLTLPTAGFAGEGGSLTDLSTGTAAGKAFALSAGEARVLKTG
;
A
#
# COMPACT_ATOMS: atom_id res chain seq x y z
N MET A 1 -18.58 3.79 -20.58
CA MET A 1 -17.40 4.53 -21.08
C MET A 1 -16.73 5.16 -19.87
N SER A 2 -15.49 4.77 -19.53
CA SER A 2 -14.75 5.40 -18.43
C SER A 2 -14.47 6.87 -18.78
N ARG A 3 -14.82 7.81 -17.90
CA ARG A 3 -14.52 9.23 -18.10
C ARG A 3 -13.00 9.44 -18.19
N ASN A 4 -12.57 10.33 -19.08
CA ASN A 4 -11.14 10.64 -19.27
C ASN A 4 -10.52 11.11 -17.93
N PRO A 5 -9.46 10.45 -17.40
CA PRO A 5 -8.86 10.81 -16.13
C PRO A 5 -8.39 12.27 -16.02
N SER A 6 -7.88 12.83 -17.11
CA SER A 6 -7.45 14.24 -17.17
C SER A 6 -8.64 15.18 -17.00
N PHE A 7 -9.75 14.89 -17.69
CA PHE A 7 -11.00 15.66 -17.59
C PHE A 7 -11.57 15.64 -16.17
N VAL A 8 -11.68 14.45 -15.57
CA VAL A 8 -12.22 14.29 -14.19
C VAL A 8 -11.35 15.04 -13.18
N SER A 9 -10.02 14.94 -13.32
CA SER A 9 -9.07 15.63 -12.43
C SER A 9 -9.24 17.16 -12.50
N LEU A 10 -9.38 17.72 -13.70
CA LEU A 10 -9.62 19.16 -13.87
C LEU A 10 -10.98 19.60 -13.29
N GLN A 11 -12.04 18.79 -13.41
CA GLN A 11 -13.33 19.12 -12.81
C GLN A 11 -13.26 19.16 -11.27
N LEU A 12 -12.54 18.21 -10.67
CA LEU A 12 -12.28 18.17 -9.24
C LEU A 12 -11.48 19.40 -8.80
N LEU A 13 -10.41 19.73 -9.53
CA LEU A 13 -9.59 20.92 -9.26
C LEU A 13 -10.39 22.21 -9.38
N ALA A 14 -11.27 22.36 -10.37
CA ALA A 14 -12.07 23.56 -10.57
C ALA A 14 -12.98 23.85 -9.35
N LYS A 15 -13.59 22.81 -8.76
CA LYS A 15 -14.40 22.94 -7.54
C LYS A 15 -13.55 23.29 -6.34
N TRP A 16 -12.44 22.56 -6.15
CA TRP A 16 -11.53 22.77 -5.03
C TRP A 16 -10.87 24.14 -5.06
N ALA A 17 -10.45 24.62 -6.22
CA ALA A 17 -9.79 25.92 -6.34
C ALA A 17 -10.66 27.06 -5.82
N ARG A 18 -11.98 27.00 -5.99
CA ARG A 18 -12.92 27.98 -5.43
C ARG A 18 -13.04 27.87 -3.91
N ALA A 19 -13.08 26.66 -3.39
CA ALA A 19 -13.14 26.43 -1.95
C ALA A 19 -11.84 26.87 -1.25
N ALA A 20 -10.71 26.59 -1.88
CA ALA A 20 -9.37 26.88 -1.38
C ALA A 20 -9.12 28.38 -1.19
N GLU A 21 -9.89 29.26 -1.82
CA GLU A 21 -9.84 30.70 -1.59
C GLU A 21 -10.15 31.09 -0.13
N ALA A 22 -10.91 30.27 0.59
CA ALA A 22 -11.17 30.50 2.01
C ALA A 22 -9.91 30.32 2.88
N ASP A 23 -8.87 29.64 2.37
CA ASP A 23 -7.56 29.51 3.02
C ASP A 23 -6.47 30.31 2.27
N TRP A 24 -6.86 31.22 1.38
CA TRP A 24 -5.92 32.13 0.71
C TRP A 24 -5.71 33.42 1.51
N SER A 25 -4.50 33.97 1.47
CA SER A 25 -4.21 35.32 1.93
C SER A 25 -3.33 36.07 0.93
N ASP A 26 -3.75 37.29 0.59
CA ASP A 26 -2.91 38.21 -0.18
C ASP A 26 -1.76 38.70 0.69
N VAL A 27 -0.55 38.72 0.12
CA VAL A 27 0.67 39.15 0.81
C VAL A 27 1.18 40.41 0.14
N PRO A 28 1.51 41.47 0.88
CA PRO A 28 2.10 42.67 0.29
C PRO A 28 3.41 42.32 -0.44
N SER A 29 3.46 42.58 -1.75
CA SER A 29 4.69 42.49 -2.52
C SER A 29 5.50 43.78 -2.41
N PRO A 30 6.84 43.74 -2.61
CA PRO A 30 7.64 44.96 -2.71
C PRO A 30 7.12 45.91 -3.79
N ALA A 31 7.25 47.22 -3.58
CA ALA A 31 6.74 48.23 -4.51
C ALA A 31 7.25 48.00 -5.94
N GLY A 32 6.32 47.95 -6.90
CA GLY A 32 6.64 47.70 -8.31
C GLY A 32 6.77 46.21 -8.69
N GLN A 33 6.55 45.28 -7.76
CA GLN A 33 6.51 43.84 -8.06
C GLN A 33 5.06 43.31 -8.20
N PRO A 34 4.84 42.26 -9.00
CA PRO A 34 3.54 41.57 -9.07
C PRO A 34 3.04 41.11 -7.69
N ALA A 35 1.73 40.94 -7.56
CA ALA A 35 1.11 40.55 -6.30
C ALA A 35 1.64 39.20 -5.77
N PHE A 36 1.83 39.12 -4.45
CA PHE A 36 2.15 37.88 -3.75
C PHE A 36 0.89 37.35 -3.06
N GLY A 37 0.87 36.04 -2.81
CA GLY A 37 -0.07 35.49 -1.86
C GLY A 37 0.23 34.03 -1.52
N THR A 38 -0.48 33.54 -0.53
CA THR A 38 -0.23 32.23 0.08
C THR A 38 -1.53 31.46 0.24
N TYR A 39 -1.46 30.15 0.01
CA TYR A 39 -2.47 29.19 0.43
C TYR A 39 -2.03 28.49 1.73
N GLY A 40 -2.92 28.45 2.72
CA GLY A 40 -2.57 28.00 4.07
C GLY A 40 -1.73 29.04 4.80
N THR A 41 -0.77 28.60 5.62
CA THR A 41 -0.13 29.52 6.58
C THR A 41 0.92 30.44 5.99
N GLY A 42 1.60 30.06 4.90
CA GLY A 42 2.74 30.82 4.39
C GLY A 42 4.07 30.57 5.10
N TYR A 43 4.09 29.70 6.12
CA TYR A 43 5.25 29.44 7.00
C TYR A 43 6.32 28.58 6.33
N ASP A 44 7.53 28.59 6.89
CA ASP A 44 8.61 27.67 6.53
C ASP A 44 8.22 26.19 6.75
N GLY A 45 9.02 25.27 6.21
CA GLY A 45 8.86 23.82 6.34
C GLY A 45 7.66 23.31 5.54
N TRP A 46 6.68 22.71 6.22
CA TRP A 46 5.50 22.14 5.55
C TRP A 46 4.55 23.20 4.98
N GLY A 47 4.61 24.45 5.45
CA GLY A 47 3.80 25.55 4.89
C GLY A 47 4.22 25.90 3.46
N VAL A 48 5.54 25.94 3.20
CA VAL A 48 6.13 26.14 1.86
C VAL A 48 5.67 25.05 0.90
N GLN A 49 5.77 23.78 1.29
CA GLN A 49 5.37 22.66 0.42
C GLN A 49 3.87 22.67 0.12
N THR A 50 3.04 23.06 1.09
CA THR A 50 1.59 23.24 0.89
C THR A 50 1.31 24.26 -0.21
N GLN A 51 2.04 25.37 -0.24
CA GLN A 51 1.90 26.40 -1.27
C GLN A 51 2.46 25.97 -2.64
N GLN A 52 3.59 25.27 -2.68
CA GLN A 52 4.17 24.77 -3.93
C GLN A 52 3.20 23.81 -4.64
N LYS A 53 2.58 22.91 -3.88
CA LYS A 53 1.52 22.01 -4.37
C LYS A 53 0.27 22.76 -4.83
N TYR A 54 -0.15 23.80 -4.11
CA TYR A 54 -1.25 24.67 -4.51
C TYR A 54 -0.92 25.38 -5.84
N ALA A 55 0.24 26.01 -5.95
CA ALA A 55 0.66 26.74 -7.15
C ALA A 55 0.63 25.82 -8.38
N ALA A 56 1.13 24.59 -8.25
CA ALA A 56 1.12 23.63 -9.34
C ALA A 56 -0.27 23.15 -9.75
N ALA A 57 -1.17 22.95 -8.77
CA ALA A 57 -2.55 22.58 -9.04
C ALA A 57 -3.32 23.69 -9.77
N LEU A 58 -3.12 24.96 -9.35
CA LEU A 58 -3.72 26.12 -10.00
C LEU A 58 -3.13 26.37 -11.39
N ALA A 59 -1.84 26.10 -11.59
CA ALA A 59 -1.20 26.13 -12.91
C ALA A 59 -1.85 25.12 -13.87
N ALA A 60 -2.05 23.86 -13.43
CA ALA A 60 -2.74 22.87 -14.25
C ALA A 60 -4.19 23.28 -14.56
N LEU A 61 -4.94 23.78 -13.58
CA LEU A 61 -6.30 24.26 -13.81
C LEU A 61 -6.32 25.44 -14.79
N GLY A 62 -5.41 26.40 -14.64
CA GLY A 62 -5.34 27.58 -15.48
C GLY A 62 -4.93 27.27 -16.91
N CYS A 63 -3.85 26.50 -17.10
CA CYS A 63 -3.31 26.21 -18.43
C CYS A 63 -4.07 25.10 -19.17
N LEU A 64 -4.80 24.22 -18.48
CA LEU A 64 -5.51 23.09 -19.08
C LEU A 64 -7.04 23.17 -18.94
N GLY A 65 -7.57 24.16 -18.22
CA GLY A 65 -8.99 24.27 -17.85
C GLY A 65 -9.95 24.45 -19.03
N GLU A 66 -9.49 24.96 -20.17
CA GLU A 66 -10.29 25.06 -21.39
C GLU A 66 -10.82 23.69 -21.85
N ARG A 67 -10.08 22.60 -21.57
CA ARG A 67 -10.49 21.21 -21.87
C ARG A 67 -11.80 20.80 -21.19
N ILE A 68 -12.17 21.50 -20.12
CA ILE A 68 -13.41 21.27 -19.37
C ILE A 68 -14.38 22.47 -19.44
N GLY A 69 -14.09 23.46 -20.28
CA GLY A 69 -14.87 24.70 -20.36
C GLY A 69 -14.79 25.57 -19.11
N PHE A 70 -13.69 25.50 -18.34
CA PHE A 70 -13.48 26.39 -17.20
C PHE A 70 -13.23 27.82 -17.69
N SER A 71 -14.09 28.77 -17.31
CA SER A 71 -14.07 30.15 -17.83
C SER A 71 -13.00 31.05 -17.22
N ASP A 72 -12.50 30.70 -16.03
CA ASP A 72 -11.66 31.59 -15.22
C ASP A 72 -10.21 31.11 -15.22
N THR A 73 -9.72 30.65 -16.38
CA THR A 73 -8.35 30.15 -16.57
C THR A 73 -7.31 31.19 -16.19
N GLN A 74 -7.51 32.45 -16.59
CA GLN A 74 -6.59 33.55 -16.26
C GLN A 74 -6.49 33.79 -14.74
N TRP A 75 -7.61 33.74 -14.02
CA TRP A 75 -7.60 33.86 -12.56
C TRP A 75 -6.75 32.75 -11.91
N ALA A 76 -6.90 31.51 -12.38
CA ALA A 76 -6.11 30.40 -11.86
C ALA A 76 -4.61 30.56 -12.18
N ILE A 77 -4.26 31.06 -13.37
CA ILE A 77 -2.87 31.41 -13.74
C ILE A 77 -2.33 32.49 -12.81
N ASP A 78 -3.07 33.57 -12.59
CA ASP A 78 -2.65 34.69 -11.73
C ASP A 78 -2.44 34.22 -10.28
N ARG A 79 -3.30 33.33 -9.78
CA ARG A 79 -3.17 32.72 -8.46
C ARG A 79 -1.94 31.84 -8.34
N ALA A 80 -1.68 31.02 -9.35
CA ALA A 80 -0.49 30.17 -9.42
C ALA A 80 0.79 31.01 -9.45
N LEU A 81 0.83 32.08 -10.25
CA LEU A 81 1.97 33.00 -10.33
C LEU A 81 2.18 33.77 -9.02
N ALA A 82 1.13 34.25 -8.36
CA ALA A 82 1.25 34.94 -7.08
C ALA A 82 1.84 34.03 -5.99
N ALA A 83 1.38 32.78 -5.92
CA ALA A 83 1.91 31.78 -4.99
C ALA A 83 3.36 31.39 -5.33
N LEU A 84 3.68 31.17 -6.60
CA LEU A 84 5.03 30.83 -7.05
C LEU A 84 6.02 31.98 -6.76
N ARG A 85 5.65 33.23 -7.07
CA ARG A 85 6.49 34.41 -6.82
C ARG A 85 6.76 34.61 -5.33
N PHE A 86 5.73 34.48 -4.49
CA PHE A 86 5.91 34.48 -3.05
C PHE A 86 6.86 33.36 -2.59
N ASN A 87 6.68 32.15 -3.12
CA ASN A 87 7.55 31.01 -2.83
C ASN A 87 9.01 31.29 -3.21
N LEU A 88 9.28 31.75 -4.44
CA LEU A 88 10.63 32.06 -4.91
C LEU A 88 11.26 33.21 -4.10
N ALA A 89 10.48 34.26 -3.78
CA ALA A 89 10.97 35.41 -3.03
C ALA A 89 11.28 35.06 -1.56
N GLY A 90 10.54 34.13 -0.95
CA GLY A 90 10.75 33.65 0.42
C GLY A 90 11.89 32.62 0.58
N HIS A 91 12.46 32.13 -0.52
CA HIS A 91 13.60 31.22 -0.49
C HIS A 91 14.88 31.92 0.01
N LYS A 92 15.88 31.17 0.46
CA LYS A 92 17.20 31.68 0.86
C LYS A 92 17.90 32.52 -0.21
N SER A 93 17.71 32.18 -1.48
CA SER A 93 18.21 32.97 -2.62
C SER A 93 17.34 34.19 -2.97
N GLY A 94 16.14 34.31 -2.39
CA GLY A 94 15.18 35.37 -2.67
C GLY A 94 15.38 36.62 -1.82
N ALA A 95 14.66 37.69 -2.17
CA ALA A 95 14.77 39.00 -1.52
C ALA A 95 13.75 39.25 -0.39
N PHE A 96 12.88 38.29 -0.09
CA PHE A 96 11.78 38.43 0.87
C PHE A 96 11.85 37.35 1.97
N HIS A 97 10.71 37.00 2.58
CA HIS A 97 10.60 35.98 3.62
C HIS A 97 9.21 35.31 3.61
N CYS A 98 9.10 34.17 4.27
CA CYS A 98 7.85 33.49 4.59
C CYS A 98 7.00 34.33 5.56
N THR A 99 5.73 34.00 5.76
CA THR A 99 4.82 34.81 6.62
C THR A 99 5.19 34.76 8.11
N ASP A 100 6.03 33.82 8.52
CA ASP A 100 6.62 33.72 9.88
C ASP A 100 7.95 34.50 10.01
N GLY A 101 8.39 35.20 8.96
CA GLY A 101 9.64 35.95 8.92
C GLY A 101 10.88 35.11 8.58
N ALA A 102 10.75 33.79 8.44
CA ALA A 102 11.86 32.92 8.08
C ALA A 102 12.12 32.90 6.55
N LYS A 103 13.29 32.42 6.15
CA LYS A 103 13.59 32.08 4.75
C LYS A 103 13.69 30.57 4.61
N TRP A 104 12.97 30.01 3.66
CA TRP A 104 12.96 28.57 3.44
C TRP A 104 14.10 28.14 2.51
N GLY A 105 14.43 26.86 2.56
CA GLY A 105 15.40 26.24 1.65
C GLY A 105 16.63 25.69 2.35
N HIS A 106 17.46 24.95 1.62
CA HIS A 106 18.67 24.28 2.12
C HIS A 106 18.36 23.33 3.28
N THR A 107 17.42 22.43 3.03
CA THR A 107 17.05 21.36 3.96
C THR A 107 16.89 20.07 3.17
N TRP A 108 17.07 18.93 3.84
CA TRP A 108 16.92 17.60 3.24
C TRP A 108 15.56 17.35 2.57
N ILE A 109 14.54 18.15 2.91
CA ILE A 109 13.16 18.00 2.44
C ILE A 109 12.72 19.13 1.49
N SER A 110 13.51 20.18 1.28
CA SER A 110 13.15 21.31 0.40
C SER A 110 12.83 20.82 -1.03
N ALA A 111 13.70 19.95 -1.56
CA ALA A 111 13.57 19.40 -2.90
C ALA A 111 12.27 18.63 -3.12
N LEU A 112 11.68 18.01 -2.09
CA LEU A 112 10.41 17.30 -2.21
C LEU A 112 9.28 18.21 -2.70
N GLY A 113 9.16 19.40 -2.11
CA GLY A 113 8.13 20.35 -2.49
C GLY A 113 8.39 20.97 -3.86
N VAL A 114 9.66 21.24 -4.18
CA VAL A 114 10.10 21.72 -5.50
C VAL A 114 9.73 20.70 -6.59
N GLU A 115 10.15 19.45 -6.46
CA GLU A 115 9.85 18.39 -7.43
C GLU A 115 8.34 18.19 -7.63
N ARG A 116 7.54 18.33 -6.57
CA ARG A 116 6.08 18.25 -6.66
C ARG A 116 5.44 19.40 -7.43
N MET A 117 6.06 20.57 -7.50
CA MET A 117 5.50 21.71 -8.22
C MET A 117 5.97 21.85 -9.67
N MET A 118 7.04 21.15 -10.07
CA MET A 118 7.73 21.44 -11.33
C MET A 118 6.87 21.24 -12.58
N TYR A 119 5.93 20.31 -12.60
CA TYR A 119 4.97 20.18 -13.71
C TYR A 119 4.14 21.45 -13.91
N GLY A 120 3.73 22.10 -12.82
CA GLY A 120 2.98 23.35 -12.87
C GLY A 120 3.88 24.51 -13.30
N VAL A 121 5.13 24.54 -12.83
CA VAL A 121 6.15 25.51 -13.27
C VAL A 121 6.38 25.42 -14.78
N GLN A 122 6.46 24.20 -15.34
CA GLN A 122 6.59 23.98 -16.79
C GLN A 122 5.38 24.54 -17.56
N LEU A 123 4.16 24.29 -17.07
CA LEU A 123 2.94 24.84 -17.68
C LEU A 123 2.88 26.37 -17.65
N LEU A 124 3.44 27.00 -16.61
CA LEU A 124 3.45 28.45 -16.46
C LEU A 124 4.55 29.17 -17.25
N GLN A 125 5.53 28.47 -17.83
CA GLN A 125 6.64 29.11 -18.54
C GLN A 125 6.20 30.15 -19.59
N PRO A 126 5.14 29.93 -20.40
CA PRO A 126 4.66 30.94 -21.34
C PRO A 126 4.17 32.25 -20.70
N HIS A 127 3.94 32.25 -19.38
CA HIS A 127 3.45 33.39 -18.60
C HIS A 127 4.53 34.02 -17.71
N PHE A 128 5.77 33.52 -17.75
CA PHE A 128 6.86 34.06 -16.96
C PHE A 128 7.40 35.37 -17.52
N THR A 129 7.78 36.26 -16.60
CA THR A 129 8.65 37.40 -16.89
C THR A 129 10.11 36.98 -16.82
N GLU A 130 11.03 37.82 -17.29
CA GLU A 130 12.47 37.60 -17.12
C GLU A 130 12.86 37.47 -15.64
N ALA A 131 12.20 38.22 -14.76
CA ALA A 131 12.41 38.14 -13.32
C ALA A 131 11.97 36.78 -12.75
N ASP A 132 10.88 36.19 -13.25
CA ASP A 132 10.42 34.86 -12.83
C ASP A 132 11.42 33.78 -13.26
N HIS A 133 11.94 33.85 -14.50
CA HIS A 133 12.99 32.95 -14.97
C HIS A 133 14.26 33.07 -14.13
N ALA A 134 14.70 34.30 -13.84
CA ALA A 134 15.89 34.55 -13.02
C ALA A 134 15.72 34.03 -11.58
N ALA A 135 14.55 34.26 -10.97
CA ALA A 135 14.26 33.79 -9.61
C ALA A 135 14.17 32.26 -9.53
N LEU A 136 13.55 31.60 -10.52
CA LEU A 136 13.51 30.15 -10.61
C LEU A 136 14.91 29.55 -10.77
N ARG A 137 15.73 30.11 -11.66
CA ARG A 137 17.14 29.70 -11.83
C ARG A 137 17.92 29.86 -10.53
N ALA A 138 17.80 31.02 -9.87
CA ALA A 138 18.48 31.29 -8.61
C ALA A 138 18.10 30.28 -7.51
N MET A 139 16.81 29.94 -7.38
CA MET A 139 16.35 28.95 -6.39
C MET A 139 16.89 27.55 -6.70
N LEU A 140 16.73 27.07 -7.94
CA LEU A 140 17.16 25.72 -8.33
C LEU A 140 18.68 25.54 -8.20
N CYS A 141 19.47 26.50 -8.69
CA CYS A 141 20.93 26.46 -8.56
C CYS A 141 21.35 26.53 -7.09
N SER A 142 20.68 27.34 -6.26
CA SER A 142 21.00 27.47 -4.84
C SER A 142 20.71 26.20 -4.03
N GLU A 143 19.60 25.51 -4.31
CA GLU A 143 19.32 24.19 -3.71
C GLU A 143 20.28 23.12 -4.22
N ALA A 144 20.60 23.11 -5.52
CA ALA A 144 21.54 22.16 -6.11
C ALA A 144 22.97 22.33 -5.55
N ASP A 145 23.45 23.57 -5.39
CA ASP A 145 24.73 23.85 -4.75
C ASP A 145 24.74 23.39 -3.29
N TRP A 146 23.68 23.67 -2.52
CA TRP A 146 23.59 23.19 -1.14
C TRP A 146 23.61 21.65 -1.07
N LEU A 147 22.91 20.95 -1.97
CA LEU A 147 22.95 19.48 -2.05
C LEU A 147 24.33 18.93 -2.44
N LEU A 148 25.09 19.69 -3.23
CA LEU A 148 26.45 19.36 -3.62
C LEU A 148 27.44 19.54 -2.46
N THR A 149 27.40 20.67 -1.75
CA THR A 149 28.48 21.09 -0.85
C THR A 149 28.15 20.97 0.65
N ASP A 150 26.88 21.13 1.04
CA ASP A 150 26.50 21.38 2.43
C ASP A 150 25.33 20.51 2.94
N TYR A 151 24.93 19.51 2.15
CA TYR A 151 23.83 18.60 2.46
C TYR A 151 23.96 17.98 3.86
N HIS A 152 22.88 18.07 4.62
CA HIS A 152 22.74 17.35 5.88
C HIS A 152 21.28 17.03 6.21
N ARG A 153 21.07 15.92 6.91
CA ARG A 153 19.79 15.49 7.48
C ARG A 153 19.98 15.16 8.96
N GLY A 154 19.42 15.99 9.82
CA GLY A 154 19.71 15.89 11.26
C GLY A 154 21.21 16.08 11.54
N PRO A 155 21.85 15.20 12.32
CA PRO A 155 23.28 15.29 12.61
C PRO A 155 24.18 14.83 11.44
N GLU A 156 23.63 14.14 10.44
CA GLU A 156 24.40 13.52 9.37
C GLU A 156 24.68 14.54 8.25
N LYS A 157 25.96 14.83 8.00
CA LYS A 157 26.44 15.74 6.93
C LYS A 157 26.86 14.98 5.67
N ARG A 158 26.07 13.96 5.29
CA ARG A 158 26.34 13.08 4.15
C ARG A 158 25.06 12.41 3.70
N ILE A 159 25.09 11.84 2.49
CA ILE A 159 24.07 10.91 2.02
C ILE A 159 24.14 9.66 2.89
N THR A 160 22.98 9.19 3.34
CA THR A 160 22.81 8.08 4.25
C THR A 160 21.95 7.01 3.61
N ALA A 161 22.26 5.75 3.93
CA ALA A 161 21.50 4.59 3.52
C ALA A 161 21.74 3.47 4.53
N THR A 162 20.70 3.12 5.29
CA THR A 162 20.72 2.00 6.25
C THR A 162 19.47 1.17 6.09
N ARG A 163 19.57 -0.12 6.42
CA ARG A 163 18.49 -1.10 6.16
C ARG A 163 17.34 -0.92 7.13
N TRP A 164 17.69 -0.64 8.38
CA TRP A 164 16.74 -0.51 9.48
C TRP A 164 16.58 0.94 9.90
N ALA A 165 15.34 1.43 10.00
CA ALA A 165 15.10 2.82 10.40
C ALA A 165 15.62 3.13 11.82
N HIS A 166 15.63 2.15 12.73
CA HIS A 166 16.09 2.36 14.10
C HIS A 166 17.61 2.59 14.21
N GLU A 167 18.39 2.23 13.18
CA GLU A 167 19.83 2.53 13.10
C GLU A 167 20.07 4.01 12.72
N GLY A 168 19.02 4.71 12.25
CA GLY A 168 19.13 6.03 11.65
C GLY A 168 19.70 5.97 10.23
N GLY A 169 19.35 6.95 9.38
CA GLY A 169 19.87 7.03 8.01
C GLY A 169 19.13 6.20 6.95
N ASN A 170 17.98 5.61 7.27
CA ASN A 170 17.08 5.01 6.26
C ASN A 170 16.30 6.14 5.57
N ASP A 171 16.90 6.68 4.51
CA ASP A 171 16.46 7.91 3.85
C ASP A 171 16.12 7.76 2.35
N PRO A 172 15.55 6.62 1.89
CA PRO A 172 15.46 6.27 0.46
C PRO A 172 14.69 7.30 -0.36
N GLU A 173 13.51 7.69 0.12
CA GLU A 173 12.66 8.63 -0.58
C GLU A 173 13.37 9.98 -0.74
N SER A 174 14.16 10.36 0.27
CA SER A 174 14.88 11.62 0.27
C SER A 174 16.11 11.62 -0.62
N ASN A 175 16.74 10.46 -0.74
CA ASN A 175 17.79 10.28 -1.72
C ASN A 175 17.23 10.50 -3.13
N ILE A 176 16.03 9.98 -3.43
CA ILE A 176 15.41 10.13 -4.75
C ILE A 176 15.07 11.59 -5.06
N TRP A 177 14.37 12.31 -4.19
CA TRP A 177 13.97 13.70 -4.52
C TRP A 177 15.14 14.68 -4.53
N ASN A 178 16.19 14.46 -3.73
CA ASN A 178 17.38 15.30 -3.75
C ASN A 178 18.21 15.02 -5.02
N GLY A 179 18.34 13.75 -5.41
CA GLY A 179 18.94 13.37 -6.69
C GLY A 179 18.17 13.91 -7.89
N ALA A 180 16.83 13.91 -7.82
CA ALA A 180 15.97 14.47 -8.86
C ALA A 180 16.20 15.98 -9.05
N LEU A 181 16.24 16.76 -7.96
CA LEU A 181 16.49 18.20 -8.04
C LEU A 181 17.86 18.53 -8.63
N LEU A 182 18.91 17.82 -8.19
CA LEU A 182 20.27 17.99 -8.73
C LEU A 182 20.31 17.73 -10.24
N TRP A 183 19.74 16.61 -10.67
CA TRP A 183 19.70 16.28 -12.10
C TRP A 183 18.92 17.32 -12.89
N ARG A 184 17.73 17.69 -12.41
CA ARG A 184 16.88 18.70 -13.03
C ARG A 184 17.61 20.02 -13.21
N ALA A 185 18.25 20.53 -12.16
CA ALA A 185 19.01 21.77 -12.22
C ALA A 185 20.14 21.68 -13.27
N SER A 186 20.84 20.55 -13.34
CA SER A 186 21.93 20.34 -14.29
C SER A 186 21.49 20.36 -15.76
N VAL A 187 20.33 19.78 -16.07
CA VAL A 187 19.84 19.70 -17.46
C VAL A 187 19.08 20.95 -17.88
N MET A 188 18.51 21.69 -16.93
CA MET A 188 17.90 22.99 -17.19
C MET A 188 18.94 24.10 -17.37
N TYR A 189 20.08 24.02 -16.67
CA TYR A 189 21.14 25.03 -16.69
C TYR A 189 22.51 24.39 -16.97
N PRO A 190 22.71 23.80 -18.16
CA PRO A 190 23.97 23.11 -18.52
C PRO A 190 25.17 24.06 -18.63
N ASP A 191 24.93 25.37 -18.71
CA ASP A 191 25.93 26.43 -18.73
C ASP A 191 26.49 26.76 -17.33
N HIS A 192 25.87 26.26 -16.25
CA HIS A 192 26.35 26.49 -14.89
C HIS A 192 27.67 25.75 -14.63
N PRO A 193 28.67 26.37 -13.96
CA PRO A 193 29.98 25.74 -13.74
C PRO A 193 29.92 24.41 -12.98
N HIS A 194 28.94 24.23 -12.09
CA HIS A 194 28.73 22.98 -11.33
C HIS A 194 27.80 21.97 -12.01
N ALA A 195 27.31 22.20 -13.23
CA ALA A 195 26.30 21.35 -13.84
C ALA A 195 26.73 19.87 -13.92
N SER A 196 27.99 19.60 -14.28
CA SER A 196 28.54 18.23 -14.30
C SER A 196 28.71 17.63 -12.90
N ASP A 197 29.08 18.44 -11.91
CA ASP A 197 29.22 17.99 -10.52
C ASP A 197 27.85 17.65 -9.91
N TRP A 198 26.82 18.44 -10.24
CA TRP A 198 25.44 18.13 -9.87
C TRP A 198 24.96 16.82 -10.48
N GLN A 199 25.32 16.50 -11.73
CA GLN A 199 24.98 15.22 -12.36
C GLN A 199 25.60 14.04 -11.63
N GLU A 200 26.90 14.09 -11.34
CA GLU A 200 27.55 13.01 -10.60
C GLU A 200 26.95 12.86 -9.20
N ARG A 201 26.69 13.97 -8.51
CA ARG A 201 26.05 13.95 -7.19
C ARG A 201 24.64 13.38 -7.25
N ALA A 202 23.87 13.69 -8.29
CA ALA A 202 22.55 13.12 -8.53
C ALA A 202 22.63 11.59 -8.66
N HIS A 203 23.61 11.06 -9.40
CA HIS A 203 23.79 9.61 -9.52
C HIS A 203 24.05 8.94 -8.17
N VAL A 204 24.86 9.54 -7.29
CA VAL A 204 25.11 8.99 -5.95
C VAL A 204 23.82 8.95 -5.11
N PHE A 205 23.03 10.02 -5.14
CA PHE A 205 21.72 10.04 -4.48
C PHE A 205 20.77 8.97 -5.05
N LEU A 206 20.61 8.92 -6.37
CA LEU A 206 19.63 8.04 -7.02
C LEU A 206 19.97 6.55 -6.85
N ILE A 207 21.24 6.15 -6.95
CA ILE A 207 21.68 4.77 -6.68
C ILE A 207 21.29 4.33 -5.26
N ASN A 208 21.36 5.23 -4.28
CA ASN A 208 21.01 4.94 -2.88
C ASN A 208 19.54 5.23 -2.53
N GLY A 209 18.69 5.43 -3.55
CA GLY A 209 17.25 5.60 -3.40
C GLY A 209 16.50 4.28 -3.20
N VAL A 210 16.89 3.23 -3.92
CA VAL A 210 16.31 1.87 -3.84
C VAL A 210 17.45 0.84 -3.74
N SER A 211 18.47 1.15 -2.95
CA SER A 211 19.65 0.28 -2.82
C SER A 211 19.41 -0.94 -1.94
N ILE A 212 20.05 -2.05 -2.30
CA ILE A 212 20.04 -3.31 -1.56
C ILE A 212 21.46 -3.79 -1.26
N GLU A 213 21.61 -4.78 -0.38
CA GLU A 213 22.91 -5.23 0.11
C GLU A 213 23.83 -5.76 -1.02
N ALA A 214 23.24 -6.34 -2.07
CA ALA A 214 23.94 -6.85 -3.24
C ALA A 214 24.65 -5.74 -4.05
N ASP A 215 24.16 -4.49 -3.99
CA ASP A 215 24.74 -3.35 -4.72
C ASP A 215 26.17 -3.04 -4.29
N ALA A 216 26.58 -3.47 -3.09
CA ALA A 216 27.96 -3.37 -2.60
C ALA A 216 28.99 -4.05 -3.52
N THR A 217 28.53 -4.99 -4.35
CA THR A 217 29.36 -5.76 -5.28
C THR A 217 28.85 -5.73 -6.72
N ASP A 218 27.82 -4.93 -7.03
CA ASP A 218 27.24 -4.87 -8.37
C ASP A 218 28.19 -4.14 -9.35
N ASP A 219 28.71 -4.91 -10.32
CA ASP A 219 29.62 -4.47 -11.39
C ASP A 219 28.89 -3.95 -12.64
N ARG A 220 27.55 -3.97 -12.66
CA ARG A 220 26.76 -3.38 -13.74
C ARG A 220 27.07 -1.89 -13.85
N ILE A 221 27.34 -1.45 -15.08
CA ILE A 221 27.62 -0.05 -15.38
C ILE A 221 26.31 0.72 -15.48
N VAL A 222 26.18 1.78 -14.66
CA VAL A 222 25.08 2.74 -14.72
C VAL A 222 25.69 4.13 -14.77
N ALA A 223 25.35 4.93 -15.79
CA ALA A 223 25.92 6.26 -16.02
C ALA A 223 27.47 6.25 -15.94
N GLY A 224 28.07 5.31 -16.67
CA GLY A 224 29.53 5.22 -16.87
C GLY A 224 30.35 4.63 -15.71
N LYS A 225 29.75 4.29 -14.57
CA LYS A 225 30.45 3.65 -13.43
C LYS A 225 29.72 2.39 -12.95
N PRO A 226 30.45 1.39 -12.41
CA PRO A 226 29.84 0.30 -11.65
C PRO A 226 28.95 0.83 -10.51
N VAL A 227 27.81 0.17 -10.26
CA VAL A 227 26.90 0.52 -9.15
C VAL A 227 27.65 0.56 -7.81
N ARG A 228 28.52 -0.42 -7.56
CA ARG A 228 29.32 -0.50 -6.32
C ARG A 228 30.18 0.74 -6.03
N GLU A 229 30.54 1.53 -7.04
CA GLU A 229 31.35 2.76 -6.84
C GLU A 229 30.52 3.92 -6.27
N ARG A 230 29.19 3.88 -6.42
CA ARG A 230 28.27 4.89 -5.89
C ARG A 230 27.43 4.38 -4.71
N TYR A 231 27.56 3.10 -4.35
CA TYR A 231 26.85 2.49 -3.23
C TYR A 231 27.33 3.02 -1.88
N ILE A 232 26.38 3.37 -1.01
CA ILE A 232 26.64 3.84 0.38
C ILE A 232 26.17 2.78 1.38
N GLY A 233 25.02 2.19 1.14
CA GLY A 233 24.40 1.23 2.05
C GLY A 233 23.03 0.79 1.53
N PRO A 234 22.42 -0.23 2.14
CA PRO A 234 21.16 -0.77 1.67
C PRO A 234 20.00 -0.02 2.33
N CYS A 235 19.20 0.73 1.58
CA CYS A 235 17.95 1.30 2.10
C CYS A 235 16.81 0.28 2.18
N PHE A 236 16.90 -0.78 1.39
CA PHE A 236 15.90 -1.84 1.28
C PHE A 236 16.51 -3.20 1.63
N PHE A 237 15.64 -4.13 2.03
CA PHE A 237 15.99 -5.54 2.12
C PHE A 237 16.15 -6.14 0.72
N PRO A 238 16.85 -7.27 0.55
CA PRO A 238 17.04 -7.91 -0.75
C PRO A 238 15.75 -8.24 -1.54
N ASN A 239 14.63 -8.33 -0.85
CA ASN A 239 13.30 -8.58 -1.42
C ASN A 239 12.42 -7.32 -1.51
N TYR A 240 13.02 -6.13 -1.39
CA TYR A 240 12.40 -4.82 -1.49
C TYR A 240 11.36 -4.49 -0.40
N ALA A 241 11.42 -5.16 0.75
CA ALA A 241 10.80 -4.62 1.96
C ALA A 241 11.50 -3.32 2.38
N LEU A 242 10.75 -2.42 3.02
CA LEU A 242 11.25 -1.14 3.50
C LEU A 242 10.88 -0.94 4.96
N ASP A 243 11.86 -1.02 5.86
CA ASP A 243 11.70 -0.58 7.25
C ASP A 243 11.92 0.94 7.30
N HIS A 244 10.82 1.70 7.29
CA HIS A 244 10.87 3.16 7.33
C HIS A 244 9.86 3.70 8.34
N HIS A 245 10.32 4.63 9.18
CA HIS A 245 9.63 5.00 10.42
C HIS A 245 9.42 3.81 11.37
N THR A 246 10.36 2.85 11.38
CA THR A 246 10.41 1.66 12.26
C THR A 246 9.30 0.63 12.06
N TYR A 247 8.75 0.54 10.84
CA TYR A 247 7.83 -0.52 10.41
C TYR A 247 7.87 -0.71 8.88
N LEU A 248 7.27 -1.80 8.38
CA LEU A 248 7.19 -2.09 6.95
C LEU A 248 6.29 -1.06 6.26
N ASN A 249 6.91 -0.16 5.50
CA ASN A 249 6.24 1.03 5.03
C ASN A 249 5.92 1.01 3.52
N VAL A 250 4.81 0.36 3.18
CA VAL A 250 4.28 0.32 1.80
C VAL A 250 3.98 1.72 1.25
N GLY A 251 3.63 2.66 2.13
CA GLY A 251 3.42 4.05 1.75
C GLY A 251 4.67 4.68 1.18
N TYR A 252 5.81 4.49 1.86
CA TYR A 252 7.08 5.07 1.44
C TYR A 252 7.74 4.32 0.29
N MET A 253 7.46 3.02 0.13
CA MET A 253 7.73 2.31 -1.14
C MET A 253 7.04 3.04 -2.30
N THR A 254 5.77 3.42 -2.13
CA THR A 254 5.04 4.21 -3.13
C THR A 254 5.66 5.59 -3.33
N ILE A 255 6.10 6.27 -2.26
CA ILE A 255 6.75 7.58 -2.38
C ILE A 255 8.02 7.48 -3.23
N CYS A 256 8.86 6.46 -3.03
CA CYS A 256 10.06 6.23 -3.83
C CYS A 256 9.75 6.16 -5.33
N VAL A 257 8.79 5.32 -5.72
CA VAL A 257 8.35 5.20 -7.12
C VAL A 257 7.71 6.50 -7.62
N SER A 258 6.92 7.18 -6.79
CA SER A 258 6.24 8.43 -7.18
C SER A 258 7.20 9.58 -7.44
N ASN A 259 8.31 9.68 -6.69
CA ASN A 259 9.30 10.73 -6.88
C ASN A 259 10.17 10.45 -8.12
N ALA A 260 10.46 9.19 -8.44
CA ALA A 260 11.02 8.82 -9.73
C ALA A 260 10.06 9.15 -10.88
N ALA A 261 8.76 8.88 -10.69
CA ALA A 261 7.71 9.20 -11.66
C ALA A 261 7.66 10.70 -11.98
N MET A 262 7.72 11.57 -10.97
CA MET A 262 7.69 13.03 -11.17
C MET A 262 8.84 13.50 -12.07
N LEU A 263 10.07 13.07 -11.79
CA LEU A 263 11.22 13.45 -12.61
C LEU A 263 11.12 12.87 -14.03
N HIS A 264 10.77 11.59 -14.17
CA HIS A 264 10.63 10.93 -15.48
C HIS A 264 9.59 11.64 -16.35
N LEU A 265 8.38 11.85 -15.82
CA LEU A 265 7.27 12.43 -16.57
C LEU A 265 7.53 13.90 -16.92
N ASP A 266 8.12 14.68 -16.01
CA ASP A 266 8.49 16.07 -16.26
C ASP A 266 9.56 16.22 -17.34
N LEU A 267 10.64 15.42 -17.27
CA LEU A 267 11.73 15.51 -18.23
C LEU A 267 11.26 15.04 -19.61
N LYS A 268 10.46 13.97 -19.65
CA LYS A 268 9.81 13.51 -20.88
C LYS A 268 8.93 14.60 -21.50
N ALA A 269 8.08 15.24 -20.69
CA ALA A 269 7.20 16.32 -21.16
C ALA A 269 7.99 17.53 -21.69
N ALA A 270 9.15 17.83 -21.08
CA ALA A 270 10.02 18.92 -21.48
C ALA A 270 11.03 18.55 -22.61
N GLY A 271 11.08 17.29 -23.05
CA GLY A 271 12.10 16.82 -24.00
C GLY A 271 13.53 16.86 -23.45
N LEU A 272 13.70 16.78 -22.13
CA LEU A 272 14.97 16.82 -21.44
C LEU A 272 15.50 15.41 -21.12
N PRO A 273 16.83 15.22 -21.03
CA PRO A 273 17.41 13.90 -20.79
C PRO A 273 17.16 13.44 -19.35
N ARG A 274 16.76 12.18 -19.20
CA ARG A 274 16.54 11.49 -17.92
C ARG A 274 17.84 10.83 -17.42
N PRO A 275 18.13 10.79 -16.10
CA PRO A 275 19.29 10.08 -15.60
C PRO A 275 19.05 8.57 -15.65
N GLU A 276 20.04 7.80 -16.10
CA GLU A 276 19.99 6.34 -16.11
C GLU A 276 19.80 5.77 -14.68
N SER A 277 20.48 6.35 -13.69
CA SER A 277 20.39 5.93 -12.29
C SER A 277 19.01 6.14 -11.66
N LEU A 278 18.10 6.88 -12.30
CA LEU A 278 16.72 7.04 -11.80
C LEU A 278 15.99 5.69 -11.73
N ASP A 279 16.30 4.78 -12.65
CA ASP A 279 15.61 3.51 -12.80
C ASP A 279 16.21 2.40 -11.94
N HIS A 280 17.34 2.66 -11.25
CA HIS A 280 18.00 1.66 -10.42
C HIS A 280 17.01 1.07 -9.42
N HIS A 281 16.75 -0.23 -9.56
CA HIS A 281 15.78 -1.03 -8.81
C HIS A 281 14.31 -0.56 -8.79
N GLN A 282 13.91 0.43 -9.62
CA GLN A 282 12.51 0.86 -9.66
C GLN A 282 11.57 -0.21 -10.20
N ALA A 283 12.01 -0.97 -11.21
CA ALA A 283 11.24 -2.09 -11.77
C ALA A 283 11.06 -3.23 -10.74
N ASP A 284 12.13 -3.52 -9.98
CA ASP A 284 12.10 -4.56 -8.95
C ASP A 284 11.20 -4.16 -7.77
N LEU A 285 11.32 -2.92 -7.30
CA LEU A 285 10.43 -2.35 -6.29
C LEU A 285 8.97 -2.38 -6.76
N TRP A 286 8.71 -2.02 -8.03
CA TRP A 286 7.36 -2.07 -8.59
C TRP A 286 6.79 -3.49 -8.64
N ALA A 287 7.61 -4.50 -8.98
CA ALA A 287 7.17 -5.90 -9.03
C ALA A 287 6.64 -6.41 -7.67
N VAL A 288 7.20 -5.92 -6.57
CA VAL A 288 6.70 -6.18 -5.21
C VAL A 288 5.53 -5.28 -4.87
N LEU A 289 5.68 -3.95 -5.04
CA LEU A 289 4.67 -2.96 -4.66
C LEU A 289 3.33 -3.21 -5.34
N ARG A 290 3.31 -3.60 -6.62
CA ARG A 290 2.06 -3.82 -7.37
C ARG A 290 1.18 -4.93 -6.77
N GLN A 291 1.79 -5.89 -6.08
CA GLN A 291 1.06 -6.94 -5.37
C GLN A 291 0.29 -6.37 -4.17
N MET A 292 0.78 -5.26 -3.60
CA MET A 292 0.21 -4.53 -2.47
C MET A 292 -0.75 -3.41 -2.92
N ILE A 293 -1.32 -3.51 -4.11
CA ILE A 293 -2.36 -2.58 -4.59
C ILE A 293 -3.61 -3.37 -4.95
N PHE A 294 -4.73 -3.10 -4.27
CA PHE A 294 -6.03 -3.69 -4.60
C PHE A 294 -6.49 -3.26 -5.99
N ASP A 295 -7.44 -3.99 -6.58
CA ASP A 295 -7.89 -3.69 -7.96
C ASP A 295 -8.73 -2.42 -8.06
N ASP A 296 -9.27 -1.95 -6.93
CA ASP A 296 -9.90 -0.65 -6.77
C ASP A 296 -8.90 0.52 -6.58
N GLY A 297 -7.59 0.25 -6.66
CA GLY A 297 -6.52 1.22 -6.52
C GLY A 297 -6.19 1.63 -5.07
N ARG A 298 -6.68 0.91 -4.04
CA ARG A 298 -6.23 1.12 -2.64
C ARG A 298 -4.87 0.49 -2.40
N LEU A 299 -4.03 1.18 -1.64
CA LEU A 299 -2.80 0.58 -1.08
C LEU A 299 -3.16 -0.43 0.01
N ALA A 300 -2.67 -1.66 -0.12
CA ALA A 300 -2.69 -2.67 0.92
C ALA A 300 -1.51 -2.43 1.89
N ARG A 301 -1.78 -1.71 2.99
CA ARG A 301 -0.77 -1.36 3.99
C ARG A 301 -0.46 -2.55 4.90
N ILE A 302 0.20 -3.58 4.37
CA ILE A 302 0.46 -4.85 5.08
C ILE A 302 1.32 -4.68 6.35
N GLY A 303 2.14 -3.63 6.41
CA GLY A 303 2.89 -3.23 7.60
C GLY A 303 2.28 -2.07 8.38
N GLY A 304 1.03 -1.69 8.08
CA GLY A 304 0.33 -0.57 8.72
C GLY A 304 0.70 0.80 8.15
N ASP A 305 0.13 1.86 8.76
CA ASP A 305 0.42 3.25 8.42
C ASP A 305 0.02 4.17 9.59
N THR A 306 0.82 5.21 9.83
CA THR A 306 0.54 6.29 10.79
C THR A 306 -0.27 7.44 10.20
N ARG A 307 -0.41 7.49 8.88
CA ARG A 307 -1.05 8.61 8.18
C ARG A 307 -2.59 8.48 8.13
N VAL A 308 -3.22 9.57 7.69
CA VAL A 308 -4.67 9.61 7.40
C VAL A 308 -4.99 8.61 6.31
N ARG A 309 -6.07 7.85 6.49
CA ARG A 309 -6.53 6.85 5.52
C ARG A 309 -6.90 7.53 4.21
N TYR A 310 -6.44 6.97 3.10
CA TYR A 310 -6.72 7.47 1.75
C TYR A 310 -6.31 8.93 1.52
N ALA A 311 -5.13 9.31 2.01
CA ALA A 311 -4.49 10.59 1.76
C ALA A 311 -3.00 10.38 1.47
N TYR A 312 -2.19 11.45 1.44
CA TYR A 312 -0.73 11.44 1.22
C TYR A 312 -0.20 10.34 0.29
N CYS A 313 0.34 9.21 0.78
CA CYS A 313 0.91 8.17 -0.10
C CYS A 313 -0.13 7.52 -1.01
N GLN A 314 -1.41 7.50 -0.63
CA GLN A 314 -2.48 7.06 -1.53
C GLN A 314 -2.59 8.01 -2.73
N GLU A 315 -2.48 9.33 -2.52
CA GLU A 315 -2.57 10.31 -3.62
C GLU A 315 -1.38 10.18 -4.57
N TYR A 316 -0.18 10.05 -4.01
CA TYR A 316 1.05 9.88 -4.77
C TYR A 316 1.21 8.49 -5.42
N LEU A 317 0.28 7.56 -5.18
CA LEU A 317 0.16 6.37 -6.03
C LEU A 317 -0.19 6.73 -7.48
N MET A 318 -0.98 7.80 -7.71
CA MET A 318 -1.41 8.17 -9.06
C MET A 318 -0.24 8.42 -10.04
N PRO A 319 0.76 9.27 -9.73
CA PRO A 319 1.93 9.41 -10.61
C PRO A 319 2.76 8.12 -10.72
N ALA A 320 2.85 7.30 -9.66
CA ALA A 320 3.52 6.00 -9.74
C ALA A 320 2.83 5.04 -10.73
N LEU A 321 1.49 5.01 -10.76
CA LEU A 321 0.72 4.23 -11.75
C LEU A 321 0.97 4.68 -13.19
N LEU A 322 1.10 6.00 -13.40
CA LEU A 322 1.44 6.57 -14.70
C LEU A 322 2.84 6.16 -15.16
N TYR A 323 3.83 6.25 -14.27
CA TYR A 323 5.20 5.82 -14.55
C TYR A 323 5.32 4.31 -14.77
N ALA A 324 4.60 3.51 -13.99
CA ALA A 324 4.57 2.06 -14.19
C ALA A 324 4.00 1.68 -15.56
N ALA A 325 2.95 2.36 -16.01
CA ALA A 325 2.34 2.14 -17.32
C ALA A 325 3.20 2.68 -18.47
N ASP A 326 3.94 3.78 -18.24
CA ASP A 326 4.73 4.45 -19.28
C ASP A 326 6.12 3.85 -19.47
N HIS A 327 6.77 3.42 -18.38
CA HIS A 327 8.20 3.12 -18.35
C HIS A 327 8.54 1.75 -17.76
N LEU A 328 7.82 1.28 -16.73
CA LEU A 328 8.12 0.00 -16.07
C LEU A 328 7.45 -1.21 -16.74
N GLY A 329 6.79 -1.02 -17.88
CA GLY A 329 6.19 -2.10 -18.67
C GLY A 329 4.91 -2.71 -18.07
N ASP A 330 4.20 -1.99 -17.19
CA ASP A 330 2.95 -2.47 -16.57
C ASP A 330 1.72 -1.69 -17.07
N PRO A 331 1.15 -2.07 -18.24
CA PRO A 331 -0.05 -1.42 -18.77
C PRO A 331 -1.30 -1.69 -17.92
N SER A 332 -1.24 -2.60 -16.93
CA SER A 332 -2.36 -2.82 -16.01
C SER A 332 -2.47 -1.73 -14.94
N ALA A 333 -1.36 -1.05 -14.63
CA ALA A 333 -1.31 0.00 -13.61
C ALA A 333 -2.33 1.11 -13.88
N ILE A 334 -2.47 1.54 -15.14
CA ILE A 334 -3.38 2.63 -15.53
C ILE A 334 -4.86 2.32 -15.20
N ARG A 335 -5.25 1.05 -15.16
CA ARG A 335 -6.64 0.65 -14.85
C ARG A 335 -7.04 0.99 -13.41
N LYS A 336 -6.07 1.13 -12.50
CA LYS A 336 -6.30 1.45 -11.09
C LYS A 336 -6.55 2.95 -10.86
N LEU A 337 -6.30 3.81 -11.85
CA LEU A 337 -6.50 5.25 -11.75
C LEU A 337 -8.00 5.64 -11.72
N ALA A 338 -8.82 5.01 -12.56
CA ALA A 338 -10.25 5.29 -12.62
C ALA A 338 -11.00 5.05 -11.29
N PRO A 339 -10.86 3.90 -10.60
CA PRO A 339 -11.51 3.69 -9.30
C PRO A 339 -10.94 4.61 -8.20
N GLN A 340 -9.67 5.03 -8.32
CA GLN A 340 -9.10 6.02 -7.42
C GLN A 340 -9.75 7.41 -7.59
N LEU A 341 -9.92 7.88 -8.83
CA LEU A 341 -10.62 9.14 -9.11
C LEU A 341 -12.09 9.10 -8.69
N ALA A 342 -12.79 8.00 -8.97
CA ALA A 342 -14.19 7.83 -8.56
C ALA A 342 -14.38 7.93 -7.03
N ARG A 343 -13.39 7.46 -6.26
CA ARG A 343 -13.37 7.59 -4.80
C ARG A 343 -13.18 9.03 -4.34
N ILE A 344 -12.27 9.76 -4.98
CA ILE A 344 -12.06 11.18 -4.70
C ILE A 344 -13.32 11.98 -5.03
N GLU A 345 -13.99 11.68 -6.16
CA GLU A 345 -15.27 12.30 -6.52
C GLU A 345 -16.35 12.04 -5.48
N ARG A 346 -16.48 10.79 -5.03
CA ARG A 346 -17.44 10.41 -3.98
C ARG A 346 -17.17 11.17 -2.69
N GLU A 347 -15.90 11.32 -2.32
CA GLU A 347 -15.52 12.05 -1.11
C GLU A 347 -15.78 13.56 -1.21
N ALA A 348 -15.43 14.18 -2.33
CA ALA A 348 -15.70 15.59 -2.57
C ALA A 348 -17.21 15.89 -2.67
N ALA A 349 -18.02 14.93 -3.14
CA ALA A 349 -19.47 15.07 -3.24
C ALA A 349 -20.22 14.77 -1.93
N ALA A 350 -19.53 14.27 -0.90
CA ALA A 350 -20.15 13.81 0.34
C ALA A 350 -20.68 14.93 1.24
N ASP A 351 -20.24 16.17 1.04
CA ASP A 351 -20.69 17.31 1.82
C ASP A 351 -22.05 17.83 1.32
N PRO A 352 -23.13 17.70 2.11
CA PRO A 352 -24.46 18.18 1.72
C PRO A 352 -24.53 19.70 1.47
N ALA A 353 -23.61 20.47 2.07
CA ALA A 353 -23.53 21.92 1.89
C ALA A 353 -22.62 22.34 0.72
N GLY A 354 -21.88 21.40 0.14
CA GLY A 354 -21.00 21.64 -1.01
C GLY A 354 -19.88 22.64 -0.74
N ASN A 355 -19.08 22.45 0.32
CA ASN A 355 -17.97 23.37 0.63
C ASN A 355 -16.83 23.37 -0.40
N GLY A 356 -16.83 22.44 -1.36
CA GLY A 356 -15.89 22.32 -2.47
C GLY A 356 -14.52 21.71 -2.13
N TYR A 357 -14.24 21.38 -0.87
CA TYR A 357 -13.03 20.68 -0.44
C TYR A 357 -13.09 19.18 -0.75
N PHE A 358 -11.93 18.52 -0.86
CA PHE A 358 -11.89 17.11 -1.22
C PHE A 358 -12.26 16.16 -0.08
N TYR A 359 -11.81 16.44 1.14
CA TYR A 359 -11.98 15.52 2.27
C TYR A 359 -13.25 15.80 3.10
N GLY A 360 -13.86 16.97 2.90
CA GLY A 360 -15.18 17.35 3.40
C GLY A 360 -15.53 16.86 4.80
N VAL A 361 -16.66 16.15 4.90
CA VAL A 361 -17.25 15.64 6.15
C VAL A 361 -16.34 14.63 6.88
N ARG A 362 -15.54 13.85 6.14
CA ARG A 362 -14.73 12.78 6.74
C ARG A 362 -13.63 13.34 7.63
N LEU A 363 -13.01 14.44 7.23
CA LEU A 363 -11.91 15.09 7.94
C LEU A 363 -12.29 16.46 8.55
N ALA A 364 -13.59 16.72 8.76
CA ALA A 364 -14.07 17.99 9.32
C ALA A 364 -13.49 18.31 10.70
N GLU A 365 -13.32 17.31 11.57
CA GLU A 365 -12.71 17.53 12.89
C GLU A 365 -11.20 17.80 12.78
N LEU A 366 -10.50 17.13 11.85
CA LEU A 366 -9.09 17.43 11.58
C LEU A 366 -8.92 18.88 11.09
N ARG A 367 -9.83 19.38 10.26
CA ARG A 367 -9.84 20.78 9.83
C ARG A 367 -9.94 21.74 11.02
N ARG A 368 -10.81 21.44 11.99
CA ARG A 368 -10.99 22.25 13.21
C ARG A 368 -9.77 22.20 14.12
N GLN A 369 -9.19 21.02 14.33
CA GLN A 369 -8.09 20.81 15.28
C GLN A 369 -6.72 21.18 14.71
N SER A 370 -6.51 20.99 13.41
CA SER A 370 -5.22 21.18 12.73
C SER A 370 -5.40 21.72 11.30
N PRO A 371 -5.77 23.01 11.15
CA PRO A 371 -5.98 23.61 9.84
C PRO A 371 -4.73 23.59 8.96
N LEU A 372 -3.53 23.71 9.56
CA LEU A 372 -2.25 23.58 8.85
C LEU A 372 -2.09 22.19 8.22
N TYR A 373 -2.44 21.13 8.95
CA TYR A 373 -2.34 19.79 8.38
C TYR A 373 -3.45 19.51 7.36
N TYR A 374 -4.66 20.02 7.61
CA TYR A 374 -5.77 19.87 6.68
C TYR A 374 -5.48 20.48 5.31
N THR A 375 -5.01 21.74 5.26
CA THR A 375 -4.63 22.42 4.01
C THR A 375 -3.46 21.72 3.29
N ARG A 376 -2.53 21.11 4.04
CA ARG A 376 -1.51 20.23 3.47
C ARG A 376 -2.12 19.03 2.76
N LEU A 377 -3.09 18.34 3.36
CA LEU A 377 -3.72 17.16 2.76
C LEU A 377 -4.52 17.53 1.50
N GLU A 378 -5.27 18.64 1.55
CA GLU A 378 -6.02 19.17 0.41
C GLU A 378 -5.07 19.48 -0.76
N SER A 379 -3.96 20.17 -0.51
CA SER A 379 -2.96 20.46 -1.55
C SER A 379 -2.19 19.20 -2.02
N ASP A 380 -1.96 18.18 -1.18
CA ASP A 380 -1.38 16.89 -1.62
C ASP A 380 -2.25 16.26 -2.72
N ARG A 381 -3.57 16.21 -2.49
CA ARG A 381 -4.53 15.67 -3.46
C ARG A 381 -4.64 16.57 -4.69
N ALA A 382 -4.74 17.88 -4.52
CA ALA A 382 -4.77 18.84 -5.63
C ALA A 382 -3.56 18.68 -6.55
N CYS A 383 -2.36 18.61 -5.96
CA CYS A 383 -1.12 18.44 -6.70
C CYS A 383 -1.10 17.13 -7.50
N ALA A 384 -1.52 16.01 -6.89
CA ALA A 384 -1.56 14.72 -7.58
C ALA A 384 -2.62 14.68 -8.70
N LEU A 385 -3.77 15.35 -8.52
CA LEU A 385 -4.77 15.53 -9.59
C LEU A 385 -4.23 16.39 -10.74
N GLY A 386 -3.46 17.43 -10.45
CA GLY A 386 -2.79 18.24 -11.47
C GLY A 386 -1.75 17.45 -12.26
N MET A 387 -1.00 16.56 -11.60
CA MET A 387 -0.11 15.60 -12.27
C MET A 387 -0.90 14.66 -13.19
N VAL A 388 -2.01 14.09 -12.74
CA VAL A 388 -2.88 13.25 -13.59
C VAL A 388 -3.40 14.02 -14.79
N ALA A 389 -3.88 15.25 -14.60
CA ALA A 389 -4.36 16.10 -15.68
C ALA A 389 -3.29 16.40 -16.74
N THR A 390 -2.05 16.60 -16.29
CA THR A 390 -0.90 16.98 -17.11
C THR A 390 -0.30 15.79 -17.85
N TYR A 391 -0.04 14.68 -17.17
CA TYR A 391 0.75 13.58 -17.72
C TYR A 391 -0.07 12.52 -18.45
N THR A 392 -1.32 12.27 -18.06
CA THR A 392 -2.15 11.21 -18.67
C THR A 392 -2.19 11.29 -20.21
N PRO A 393 -2.32 12.47 -20.86
CA PRO A 393 -2.29 12.56 -22.33
C PRO A 393 -1.00 12.04 -22.98
N GLY A 394 0.14 12.08 -22.28
CA GLY A 394 1.44 11.62 -22.78
C GLY A 394 1.77 10.16 -22.42
N VAL A 395 0.98 9.53 -21.53
CA VAL A 395 1.16 8.14 -21.12
C VAL A 395 0.47 7.22 -22.11
N GLY A 396 1.20 6.25 -22.65
CA GLY A 396 0.67 5.27 -23.62
C GLY A 396 0.71 5.69 -25.09
N ALA A 397 1.19 6.90 -25.43
CA ALA A 397 1.61 7.20 -26.81
C ALA A 397 2.72 6.25 -27.28
N SER A 398 3.59 5.79 -26.36
CA SER A 398 4.58 4.73 -26.62
C SER A 398 3.92 3.38 -26.98
N LEU A 399 2.86 2.97 -26.27
CA LEU A 399 2.15 1.70 -26.52
C LEU A 399 1.43 1.68 -27.88
N ALA A 400 0.97 2.84 -28.35
CA ALA A 400 0.40 2.98 -29.70
C ALA A 400 1.50 2.98 -30.77
N THR A 401 2.65 3.62 -30.51
CA THR A 401 3.76 3.67 -31.47
C THR A 401 4.49 2.33 -31.59
N GLU A 402 4.61 1.56 -30.50
CA GLU A 402 5.13 0.19 -30.52
C GLU A 402 4.14 -0.81 -31.13
N ARG A 403 2.83 -0.66 -30.91
CA ARG A 403 1.82 -1.46 -31.64
C ARG A 403 1.81 -1.16 -33.13
N VAL A 404 1.89 0.11 -33.52
CA VAL A 404 1.97 0.50 -34.93
C VAL A 404 3.31 0.05 -35.52
N SER A 405 4.42 0.13 -34.79
CA SER A 405 5.72 -0.37 -35.26
C SER A 405 5.77 -1.91 -35.34
N ALA A 406 5.12 -2.61 -34.41
CA ALA A 406 4.99 -4.06 -34.44
C ALA A 406 4.00 -4.54 -35.53
N GLU A 407 2.88 -3.85 -35.73
CA GLU A 407 1.94 -4.10 -36.84
C GLU A 407 2.58 -3.74 -38.19
N MET A 408 3.36 -2.66 -38.26
CA MET A 408 4.13 -2.31 -39.47
C MET A 408 5.30 -3.25 -39.72
N ALA A 409 5.97 -3.77 -38.69
CA ALA A 409 6.97 -4.82 -38.84
C ALA A 409 6.33 -6.17 -39.22
N HIS A 410 5.11 -6.45 -38.76
CA HIS A 410 4.35 -7.65 -39.15
C HIS A 410 3.81 -7.53 -40.59
N LEU A 411 3.42 -6.33 -41.02
CA LEU A 411 3.03 -6.02 -42.40
C LEU A 411 4.25 -5.97 -43.33
N GLN A 412 5.40 -5.45 -42.89
CA GLN A 412 6.65 -5.48 -43.66
C GLN A 412 7.24 -6.90 -43.70
N GLY A 413 7.10 -7.71 -42.65
CA GLY A 413 7.46 -9.12 -42.64
C GLY A 413 6.55 -9.99 -43.53
N ALA A 414 5.27 -9.63 -43.67
CA ALA A 414 4.34 -10.29 -44.58
C ALA A 414 4.51 -9.84 -46.04
N VAL A 415 4.96 -8.61 -46.29
CA VAL A 415 5.21 -8.08 -47.65
C VAL A 415 6.58 -8.51 -48.21
N TRP A 416 7.48 -9.05 -47.38
CA TRP A 416 8.77 -9.60 -47.82
C TRP A 416 8.83 -11.15 -47.90
N SER A 417 7.71 -11.86 -47.74
CA SER A 417 7.61 -13.30 -48.03
C SER A 417 6.71 -13.65 -49.23
N GLU A 418 6.03 -12.67 -49.85
CA GLU A 418 5.21 -12.86 -51.06
C GLU A 418 5.81 -12.23 -52.33
N ALA A 419 7.05 -11.75 -52.28
CA ALA A 419 7.76 -11.16 -53.44
C ALA A 419 9.00 -11.97 -53.85
N GLN A 420 8.91 -13.31 -53.81
CA GLN A 420 9.85 -14.22 -54.48
C GLN A 420 9.13 -15.50 -54.93
N ASP A 421 8.04 -15.36 -55.68
CA ASP A 421 7.77 -16.31 -56.74
C ASP A 421 6.80 -15.69 -57.75
N GLN A 422 6.95 -16.06 -59.01
CA GLN A 422 6.12 -15.67 -60.17
C GLN A 422 6.54 -14.41 -60.93
N THR A 423 7.58 -14.58 -61.77
CA THR A 423 7.61 -13.95 -63.09
C THR A 423 6.99 -14.89 -64.13
N GLU A 424 6.10 -14.30 -64.94
CA GLU A 424 5.61 -14.72 -66.27
C GLU A 424 4.66 -15.92 -66.29
N THR A 425 3.41 -15.79 -66.74
CA THR A 425 3.10 -15.59 -68.16
C THR A 425 1.63 -15.22 -68.42
N VAL A 426 1.43 -14.45 -69.50
CA VAL A 426 0.14 -14.03 -70.07
C VAL A 426 -0.43 -15.09 -71.03
N CYS A 427 -1.74 -15.35 -70.89
CA CYS A 427 -2.74 -15.83 -71.85
C CYS A 427 -2.34 -16.68 -73.08
N LYS A 428 -2.91 -17.90 -73.20
CA LYS A 428 -3.99 -18.31 -74.14
C LYS A 428 -4.14 -19.85 -74.25
N PRO A 429 -5.26 -20.38 -74.81
CA PRO A 429 -5.99 -21.46 -74.15
C PRO A 429 -6.18 -22.76 -74.97
N VAL A 430 -6.81 -23.73 -74.29
CA VAL A 430 -7.74 -24.75 -74.78
C VAL A 430 -7.18 -26.06 -75.38
N ASN A 431 -7.66 -27.14 -74.76
CA ASN A 431 -8.09 -28.47 -75.24
C ASN A 431 -7.24 -29.73 -75.02
N ALA A 432 -7.94 -30.66 -74.37
CA ALA A 432 -8.20 -32.05 -74.76
C ALA A 432 -7.33 -33.18 -74.16
N ASN A 433 -8.11 -34.08 -73.53
CA ASN A 433 -8.02 -35.54 -73.51
C ASN A 433 -7.05 -36.27 -72.57
N ASP A 434 -7.72 -37.15 -71.82
CA ASP A 434 -7.46 -38.59 -71.64
C ASP A 434 -6.58 -39.12 -70.52
N ASP A 435 -7.11 -40.25 -70.04
CA ASP A 435 -6.50 -41.41 -69.42
C ASP A 435 -6.21 -41.44 -67.91
N GLN A 436 -7.19 -42.07 -67.25
CA GLN A 436 -7.06 -43.19 -66.32
C GLN A 436 -5.64 -43.72 -66.05
N ARG A 437 -5.27 -43.86 -64.76
CA ARG A 437 -4.90 -45.15 -64.15
C ARG A 437 -4.75 -45.08 -62.62
N THR A 438 -5.01 -46.25 -62.05
CA THR A 438 -5.26 -46.70 -60.68
C THR A 438 -4.00 -46.98 -59.82
N ILE A 439 -4.06 -46.61 -58.50
CA ILE A 439 -3.85 -47.42 -57.24
C ILE A 439 -2.46 -48.13 -57.00
N PRO A 440 -1.90 -48.40 -55.78
CA PRO A 440 -2.44 -48.40 -54.39
C PRO A 440 -1.58 -47.87 -53.18
N SER A 441 -2.28 -47.80 -52.03
CA SER A 441 -1.94 -48.19 -50.61
C SER A 441 -1.02 -47.35 -49.69
N ALA A 442 -1.66 -46.50 -48.86
CA ALA A 442 -1.80 -46.44 -47.38
C ALA A 442 -0.71 -47.00 -46.40
N PRO A 443 -0.74 -46.69 -45.06
CA PRO A 443 -1.60 -45.76 -44.29
C PRO A 443 -0.93 -44.94 -43.15
N GLY A 444 -1.70 -44.00 -42.57
CA GLY A 444 -1.60 -43.49 -41.18
C GLY A 444 -1.32 -41.98 -41.10
N SER A 445 -2.07 -41.13 -40.40
CA SER A 445 -3.20 -41.29 -39.49
C SER A 445 -3.87 -39.92 -39.24
N ALA A 446 -5.21 -39.94 -39.12
CA ALA A 446 -6.09 -39.09 -38.31
C ALA A 446 -6.10 -37.56 -38.52
N SER A 447 -7.10 -37.12 -39.29
CA SER A 447 -7.72 -35.80 -39.30
C SER A 447 -8.59 -35.54 -38.07
N VAL A 448 -8.59 -34.31 -37.56
CA VAL A 448 -9.74 -33.74 -36.83
C VAL A 448 -10.10 -32.42 -37.49
N ASN A 449 -11.32 -32.35 -38.01
CA ASN A 449 -11.93 -31.17 -38.61
C ASN A 449 -12.78 -30.43 -37.57
N LEU A 450 -12.73 -29.11 -37.69
CA LEU A 450 -13.49 -28.09 -36.97
C LEU A 450 -15.00 -28.31 -36.98
N ARG A 451 -15.69 -27.87 -35.90
CA ARG A 451 -16.70 -26.80 -35.98
C ARG A 451 -17.18 -26.29 -34.61
N THR A 452 -17.09 -24.95 -34.50
CA THR A 452 -18.02 -24.00 -33.86
C THR A 452 -18.33 -24.10 -32.37
N HIS A 453 -17.85 -23.10 -31.60
CA HIS A 453 -18.59 -22.56 -30.47
C HIS A 453 -18.66 -21.03 -30.54
N ALA A 454 -19.88 -20.56 -30.37
CA ALA A 454 -20.28 -19.16 -30.32
C ALA A 454 -19.73 -18.45 -29.09
N ALA A 455 -19.46 -17.15 -29.26
CA ALA A 455 -18.92 -16.26 -28.26
C ALA A 455 -19.85 -16.08 -27.04
N SER A 456 -19.28 -16.27 -25.85
CA SER A 456 -19.72 -15.62 -24.62
C SER A 456 -18.53 -14.83 -24.07
N HIS A 457 -18.72 -13.52 -23.90
CA HIS A 457 -17.73 -12.59 -23.34
C HIS A 457 -17.24 -13.06 -21.97
N ALA A 458 -16.02 -13.62 -21.92
CA ALA A 458 -15.26 -13.81 -20.71
C ALA A 458 -14.27 -12.64 -20.58
N ASN A 459 -14.32 -11.98 -19.42
CA ASN A 459 -13.32 -11.02 -18.97
C ASN A 459 -11.91 -11.59 -19.16
N ALA A 460 -11.05 -10.84 -19.83
CA ALA A 460 -9.61 -11.02 -19.74
C ALA A 460 -9.15 -10.59 -18.33
N GLY A 461 -9.39 -11.47 -17.34
CA GLY A 461 -8.83 -11.40 -16.01
C GLY A 461 -7.41 -11.93 -16.05
N VAL A 462 -6.47 -11.15 -15.53
CA VAL A 462 -5.07 -11.55 -15.33
C VAL A 462 -5.07 -12.72 -14.36
N ALA A 463 -4.74 -13.93 -14.85
CA ALA A 463 -4.33 -15.01 -13.98
C ALA A 463 -2.99 -14.61 -13.35
N SER A 464 -2.93 -14.43 -12.04
CA SER A 464 -1.65 -14.41 -11.33
C SER A 464 -1.76 -15.27 -10.09
N ASP A 465 -1.33 -16.53 -10.21
CA ASP A 465 -0.74 -17.24 -9.08
C ASP A 465 0.66 -16.61 -8.90
N ALA A 466 0.69 -15.44 -8.25
CA ALA A 466 1.96 -14.79 -7.92
C ALA A 466 2.62 -15.60 -6.79
N PRO A 467 3.92 -15.88 -6.86
CA PRO A 467 4.60 -16.59 -5.79
C PRO A 467 4.45 -15.82 -4.47
N THR A 468 4.36 -16.55 -3.35
CA THR A 468 4.34 -15.96 -2.01
C THR A 468 5.58 -15.07 -1.82
N TRP A 469 5.35 -13.80 -1.49
CA TRP A 469 6.41 -12.88 -1.09
C TRP A 469 6.60 -12.94 0.43
N ALA A 470 7.84 -13.01 0.89
CA ALA A 470 8.18 -12.99 2.31
C ALA A 470 9.47 -12.21 2.58
N GLU A 471 9.52 -11.51 3.72
CA GLU A 471 10.71 -10.94 4.32
C GLU A 471 10.88 -11.50 5.73
N PRO A 472 11.74 -12.53 5.91
CA PRO A 472 11.89 -13.20 7.19
C PRO A 472 12.46 -12.33 8.31
N GLU A 473 13.37 -11.39 8.02
CA GLU A 473 14.03 -10.58 9.04
C GLU A 473 13.06 -9.59 9.70
N HIS A 474 12.20 -8.95 8.93
CA HIS A 474 11.15 -8.04 9.38
C HIS A 474 9.86 -8.79 9.78
N GLY A 475 9.76 -10.06 9.41
CA GLY A 475 8.65 -10.94 9.77
C GLY A 475 7.39 -10.62 8.98
N ALA A 476 7.51 -10.41 7.67
CA ALA A 476 6.40 -10.11 6.78
C ALA A 476 6.19 -11.21 5.74
N ALA A 477 4.93 -11.51 5.42
CA ALA A 477 4.55 -12.36 4.29
C ALA A 477 3.29 -11.85 3.62
N LEU A 478 3.20 -12.12 2.32
CA LEU A 478 2.08 -11.80 1.45
C LEU A 478 1.88 -12.94 0.45
N HIS A 479 0.65 -13.41 0.34
CA HIS A 479 0.21 -14.25 -0.77
C HIS A 479 -1.02 -13.63 -1.43
N ARG A 480 -1.03 -13.58 -2.75
CA ARG A 480 -2.14 -13.04 -3.55
C ARG A 480 -2.55 -14.02 -4.65
N SER A 481 -3.83 -14.37 -4.65
CA SER A 481 -4.52 -15.09 -5.74
C SER A 481 -5.65 -14.22 -6.29
N PRO A 482 -6.38 -14.65 -7.33
CA PRO A 482 -7.57 -13.94 -7.81
C PRO A 482 -8.69 -13.79 -6.77
N THR A 483 -8.73 -14.64 -5.74
CA THR A 483 -9.81 -14.69 -4.75
C THR A 483 -9.38 -14.29 -3.34
N ARG A 484 -8.07 -14.19 -3.06
CA ARG A 484 -7.57 -13.81 -1.73
C ARG A 484 -6.29 -13.00 -1.79
N PHE A 485 -6.31 -11.90 -1.06
CA PHE A 485 -5.14 -11.20 -0.56
C PHE A 485 -4.95 -11.56 0.91
N ALA A 486 -3.84 -12.21 1.26
CA ALA A 486 -3.52 -12.57 2.63
C ALA A 486 -2.11 -12.11 3.00
N SER A 487 -1.95 -11.46 4.15
CA SER A 487 -0.64 -11.00 4.62
C SER A 487 -0.52 -11.07 6.14
N PHE A 488 0.70 -11.15 6.64
CA PHE A 488 1.00 -10.93 8.05
C PHE A 488 2.31 -10.16 8.19
N SER A 489 2.39 -9.25 9.17
CA SER A 489 3.61 -8.50 9.51
C SER A 489 3.77 -8.38 11.02
N TRP A 490 4.85 -8.94 11.57
CA TRP A 490 5.18 -8.83 12.99
C TRP A 490 5.61 -7.42 13.37
N ARG A 491 6.48 -6.81 12.57
CA ARG A 491 6.96 -5.43 12.75
C ARG A 491 6.08 -4.41 11.99
N ALA A 492 4.77 -4.61 11.98
CA ALA A 492 3.83 -3.60 11.50
C ALA A 492 3.78 -2.38 12.45
N PHE A 493 3.20 -1.27 12.01
CA PHE A 493 2.85 -0.17 12.91
C PHE A 493 1.94 -0.69 14.02
N ASN A 494 2.36 -0.47 15.28
CA ASN A 494 1.78 -1.02 16.51
C ASN A 494 1.78 -2.57 16.65
N LEU A 495 2.49 -3.26 15.76
CA LEU A 495 2.90 -4.66 15.84
C LEU A 495 1.79 -5.71 15.70
N ALA A 496 2.20 -6.85 15.14
CA ALA A 496 1.40 -8.02 14.78
C ALA A 496 0.07 -7.67 14.10
N GLN A 497 0.12 -7.61 12.77
CA GLN A 497 -1.03 -7.31 11.91
C GLN A 497 -1.16 -8.36 10.81
N GLY A 498 -2.38 -8.84 10.57
CA GLY A 498 -2.75 -9.69 9.45
C GLY A 498 -3.87 -9.09 8.58
N LEU A 499 -3.95 -9.55 7.34
CA LEU A 499 -5.06 -9.26 6.41
C LEU A 499 -5.51 -10.57 5.73
N CYS A 500 -6.81 -10.68 5.44
CA CYS A 500 -7.40 -11.72 4.58
C CYS A 500 -8.63 -11.11 3.89
N LEU A 501 -8.48 -10.69 2.64
CA LEU A 501 -9.44 -9.81 1.95
C LEU A 501 -9.58 -10.18 0.47
N PRO A 502 -10.74 -9.89 -0.16
CA PRO A 502 -10.88 -9.97 -1.61
C PRO A 502 -9.92 -8.99 -2.31
N PRO A 503 -9.14 -9.43 -3.32
CA PRO A 503 -8.19 -8.56 -4.04
C PRO A 503 -8.82 -7.36 -4.77
N ASP A 504 -10.11 -7.46 -5.08
CA ASP A 504 -10.91 -6.48 -5.80
C ASP A 504 -11.67 -5.49 -4.91
N ASP A 505 -11.60 -5.65 -3.57
CA ASP A 505 -12.35 -4.84 -2.61
C ASP A 505 -11.48 -4.36 -1.46
N GLY A 506 -10.58 -3.44 -1.79
CA GLY A 506 -9.67 -2.83 -0.82
C GLY A 506 -10.38 -1.95 0.21
N HIS A 507 -11.66 -1.65 0.05
CA HIS A 507 -12.40 -0.80 1.00
C HIS A 507 -12.61 -1.50 2.35
N LEU A 508 -12.54 -2.84 2.37
CA LEU A 508 -12.57 -3.67 3.58
C LEU A 508 -11.21 -3.70 4.31
N ALA A 509 -10.17 -3.13 3.71
CA ALA A 509 -8.83 -3.12 4.27
C ALA A 509 -8.65 -2.01 5.32
N GLU A 510 -8.77 -2.39 6.59
CA GLU A 510 -8.18 -1.64 7.70
C GLU A 510 -7.03 -2.48 8.27
N TRP A 511 -5.96 -1.83 8.70
CA TRP A 511 -4.69 -2.48 9.04
C TRP A 511 -4.41 -2.58 10.54
N GLU A 512 -4.70 -1.57 11.34
CA GLU A 512 -4.11 -1.42 12.67
C GLU A 512 -4.51 -2.53 13.67
N HIS A 513 -3.57 -3.43 14.00
CA HIS A 513 -3.81 -4.68 14.76
C HIS A 513 -4.80 -5.64 14.14
N ASN A 514 -5.13 -5.45 12.86
CA ASN A 514 -6.14 -6.26 12.22
C ASN A 514 -5.71 -7.73 12.28
N LEU A 515 -6.62 -8.64 12.63
CA LEU A 515 -6.37 -10.08 12.75
C LEU A 515 -5.25 -10.51 13.74
N GLY A 516 -4.65 -9.58 14.48
CA GLY A 516 -3.59 -9.86 15.46
C GLY A 516 -4.13 -10.16 16.85
N GLY A 517 -5.40 -9.83 17.12
CA GLY A 517 -5.97 -9.82 18.46
C GLY A 517 -5.43 -8.64 19.29
N LEU A 518 -6.22 -8.18 20.26
CA LEU A 518 -5.88 -7.06 21.14
C LEU A 518 -6.08 -7.45 22.61
N VAL A 519 -5.04 -7.29 23.42
CA VAL A 519 -5.10 -7.34 24.88
C VAL A 519 -4.59 -6.01 25.41
N GLU A 520 -5.52 -5.15 25.81
CA GLU A 520 -5.21 -3.80 26.26
C GLU A 520 -5.19 -3.75 27.79
N PHE A 521 -4.09 -3.31 28.38
CA PHE A 521 -3.96 -3.19 29.84
C PHE A 521 -4.53 -1.86 30.33
N CYS A 522 -5.05 -1.85 31.58
CA CYS A 522 -5.36 -0.59 32.25
C CYS A 522 -4.07 0.23 32.41
N HIS A 523 -4.11 1.52 32.05
CA HIS A 523 -2.98 2.43 32.17
C HIS A 523 -3.46 3.88 32.39
N HIS A 524 -2.61 4.72 32.99
CA HIS A 524 -2.84 6.15 33.25
C HIS A 524 -1.81 6.99 32.50
N ALA A 525 -1.67 6.80 31.18
CA ALA A 525 -0.73 7.61 30.41
C ALA A 525 -1.20 9.09 30.39
N HIS A 526 -0.28 10.02 30.65
CA HIS A 526 -0.50 11.43 30.31
C HIS A 526 -0.63 11.52 28.77
N PRO A 527 -1.71 12.08 28.22
CA PRO A 527 -1.85 12.25 26.78
C PRO A 527 -0.85 13.32 26.33
N THR A 528 0.35 12.90 25.91
CA THR A 528 1.23 13.74 25.12
C THR A 528 0.87 13.54 23.65
N HIS A 529 0.65 14.65 22.94
CA HIS A 529 0.27 14.62 21.53
C HIS A 529 1.20 13.72 20.71
N GLY A 530 0.62 12.74 20.00
CA GLY A 530 1.32 12.02 18.92
C GLY A 530 2.06 10.74 19.32
N GLN A 531 2.07 10.32 20.60
CA GLN A 531 2.64 9.03 20.99
C GLN A 531 1.56 8.03 21.40
N TRP A 532 0.86 7.48 20.40
CA TRP A 532 0.08 6.25 20.56
C TRP A 532 1.02 5.04 20.48
N LYS A 533 1.99 4.94 21.40
CA LYS A 533 2.72 3.68 21.56
C LYS A 533 1.85 2.76 22.37
N LEU A 534 1.23 1.79 21.72
CA LEU A 534 0.69 0.66 22.46
C LEU A 534 1.86 -0.02 23.16
N HIS A 535 1.62 -0.41 24.42
CA HIS A 535 2.60 -0.99 25.32
C HIS A 535 2.98 -2.40 24.86
N ARG A 536 3.60 -2.53 23.69
CA ARG A 536 3.83 -3.78 22.97
C ARG A 536 5.26 -3.89 22.44
N ARG A 537 5.81 -5.10 22.46
CA ARG A 537 7.13 -5.40 21.89
C ARG A 537 7.16 -6.79 21.30
N VAL A 538 7.60 -6.92 20.06
CA VAL A 538 7.82 -8.24 19.44
C VAL A 538 8.96 -8.96 20.18
N ASN A 539 8.76 -10.23 20.50
CA ASN A 539 9.72 -11.07 21.20
C ASN A 539 10.48 -12.01 20.25
N ARG A 540 9.73 -12.82 19.49
CA ARG A 540 10.27 -13.77 18.51
C ARG A 540 9.22 -14.09 17.46
N TYR A 541 9.64 -14.47 16.27
CA TYR A 541 8.78 -14.96 15.20
C TYR A 541 9.57 -15.77 14.17
N HIS A 542 8.86 -16.52 13.36
CA HIS A 542 9.35 -17.09 12.11
C HIS A 542 8.27 -16.98 11.03
N VAL A 543 8.68 -17.06 9.76
CA VAL A 543 7.80 -17.01 8.59
C VAL A 543 8.28 -18.07 7.62
N ASP A 544 7.40 -18.99 7.24
CA ASP A 544 7.67 -20.00 6.22
C ASP A 544 6.66 -19.85 5.08
N ALA A 545 7.16 -19.59 3.88
CA ALA A 545 6.35 -19.55 2.66
C ALA A 545 6.29 -20.92 1.98
N PHE A 546 5.17 -21.23 1.35
CA PHE A 546 4.98 -22.43 0.53
C PHE A 546 4.07 -22.12 -0.65
N ASP A 547 3.93 -23.08 -1.58
CA ASP A 547 3.07 -22.89 -2.74
C ASP A 547 1.60 -22.68 -2.33
N GLY A 548 1.00 -21.58 -2.80
CA GLY A 548 -0.36 -21.19 -2.44
C GLY A 548 -0.54 -20.51 -1.06
N GLY A 549 0.52 -20.26 -0.29
CA GLY A 549 0.37 -19.63 1.02
C GLY A 549 1.62 -19.47 1.88
N PHE A 550 1.41 -19.31 3.19
CA PHE A 550 2.47 -19.19 4.19
C PHE A 550 1.94 -19.53 5.58
N VAL A 551 2.86 -19.82 6.50
CA VAL A 551 2.61 -19.91 7.94
C VAL A 551 3.58 -19.02 8.69
N THR A 552 3.11 -18.40 9.76
CA THR A 552 3.95 -17.65 10.68
C THR A 552 3.53 -17.89 12.11
N CYS A 553 4.50 -17.96 13.02
CA CYS A 553 4.27 -18.05 14.45
C CYS A 553 5.23 -17.14 15.19
N GLY A 554 4.77 -16.59 16.31
CA GLY A 554 5.57 -15.68 17.09
C GLY A 554 4.87 -15.21 18.35
N SER A 555 5.49 -14.23 19.00
CA SER A 555 4.98 -13.68 20.25
C SER A 555 5.29 -12.20 20.42
N VAL A 556 4.37 -11.51 21.08
CA VAL A 556 4.41 -10.09 21.46
C VAL A 556 4.25 -10.01 22.97
N TYR A 557 5.10 -9.25 23.64
CA TYR A 557 4.87 -8.83 25.01
C TYR A 557 3.82 -7.72 25.02
N GLU A 558 2.77 -7.89 25.81
CA GLU A 558 1.72 -6.91 26.06
C GLU A 558 1.97 -6.23 27.42
N GLY A 559 1.71 -4.93 27.52
CA GLY A 559 1.97 -4.14 28.72
C GLY A 559 3.45 -3.90 29.03
N THR A 560 4.24 -3.46 28.04
CA THR A 560 5.69 -3.19 28.15
C THR A 560 6.07 -1.90 28.88
N ASP A 561 5.19 -0.90 28.95
CA ASP A 561 5.52 0.39 29.58
C ASP A 561 4.33 0.93 30.38
N LEU A 562 3.72 0.06 31.18
CA LEU A 562 2.52 0.41 31.95
C LEU A 562 2.88 1.35 33.08
N ILE A 563 2.10 2.43 33.18
CA ILE A 563 2.13 3.38 34.29
C ILE A 563 0.72 3.45 34.86
N LEU A 564 0.59 3.22 36.16
CA LEU A 564 -0.64 3.40 36.91
C LEU A 564 -0.48 4.58 37.87
N ALA A 565 -1.58 5.31 38.12
CA ALA A 565 -1.61 6.32 39.17
C ALA A 565 -1.18 5.70 40.52
N GLU A 566 -0.68 6.54 41.43
CA GLU A 566 -0.10 6.11 42.71
C GLU A 566 1.24 5.33 42.58
N SER A 567 2.06 5.74 41.62
CA SER A 567 3.50 5.39 41.51
C SER A 567 3.85 3.95 41.10
N TRP A 568 2.91 3.16 40.56
CA TRP A 568 3.24 1.84 40.02
C TRP A 568 3.63 1.90 38.54
N SER A 569 4.70 1.20 38.17
CA SER A 569 5.09 0.97 36.78
C SER A 569 5.52 -0.48 36.54
N GLY A 570 5.39 -0.96 35.31
CA GLY A 570 5.76 -2.32 34.96
C GLY A 570 5.86 -2.59 33.46
N THR A 571 6.66 -3.60 33.11
CA THR A 571 6.88 -4.06 31.73
C THR A 571 6.54 -5.55 31.55
N ASP A 572 6.39 -6.00 30.29
CA ASP A 572 6.18 -7.39 29.89
C ASP A 572 5.09 -8.11 30.71
N SER A 573 3.91 -7.50 30.78
CA SER A 573 2.84 -7.93 31.68
C SER A 573 2.10 -9.19 31.20
N ALA A 574 2.03 -9.43 29.90
CA ALA A 574 1.53 -10.68 29.33
C ALA A 574 2.34 -11.08 28.09
N LEU A 575 2.34 -12.37 27.77
CA LEU A 575 2.90 -12.90 26.52
C LEU A 575 1.75 -13.34 25.62
N HIS A 576 1.60 -12.68 24.48
CA HIS A 576 0.60 -12.97 23.47
C HIS A 576 1.26 -13.68 22.29
N GLN A 577 0.84 -14.91 22.03
CA GLN A 577 1.41 -15.80 21.03
C GLN A 577 0.39 -16.04 19.92
N ILE A 578 0.84 -15.95 18.68
CA ILE A 578 -0.05 -16.02 17.51
C ILE A 578 0.58 -16.99 16.51
N ALA A 579 -0.22 -17.90 15.99
CA ALA A 579 0.09 -18.66 14.79
C ALA A 579 -0.96 -18.31 13.72
N PHE A 580 -0.51 -17.93 12.53
CA PHE A 580 -1.35 -17.47 11.43
C PHE A 580 -0.93 -18.19 10.14
N ALA A 581 -1.89 -18.73 9.41
CA ALA A 581 -1.63 -19.46 8.17
C ALA A 581 -2.61 -19.09 7.06
N ALA A 582 -2.06 -18.73 5.89
CA ALA A 582 -2.80 -18.66 4.64
C ALA A 582 -2.73 -20.04 3.96
N LEU A 583 -3.88 -20.70 3.80
CA LEU A 583 -3.94 -22.08 3.27
C LEU A 583 -3.82 -22.09 1.73
N PRO A 584 -3.38 -23.19 1.10
CA PRO A 584 -3.30 -23.30 -0.37
C PRO A 584 -4.66 -23.22 -1.11
N ASP A 585 -5.79 -23.20 -0.40
CA ASP A 585 -7.13 -23.21 -0.99
C ASP A 585 -7.56 -21.87 -1.62
N ASN A 586 -6.65 -20.89 -1.72
CA ASN A 586 -6.89 -19.56 -2.29
C ASN A 586 -7.99 -18.71 -1.61
N HIS A 587 -8.52 -19.11 -0.46
CA HIS A 587 -9.63 -18.42 0.19
C HIS A 587 -9.42 -18.23 1.70
N THR A 588 -8.81 -19.21 2.36
CA THR A 588 -8.89 -19.33 3.81
C THR A 588 -7.60 -18.92 4.49
N VAL A 589 -7.73 -18.09 5.52
CA VAL A 589 -6.74 -17.91 6.57
C VAL A 589 -7.26 -18.55 7.86
N VAL A 590 -6.40 -19.26 8.58
CA VAL A 590 -6.67 -19.79 9.92
C VAL A 590 -5.64 -19.28 10.91
N ALA A 591 -6.05 -19.08 12.16
CA ALA A 591 -5.13 -18.65 13.19
C ALA A 591 -5.48 -19.21 14.58
N LEU A 592 -4.45 -19.26 15.43
CA LEU A 592 -4.50 -19.57 16.85
C LEU A 592 -3.91 -18.38 17.62
N GLN A 593 -4.57 -17.95 18.69
CA GLN A 593 -4.10 -16.89 19.58
C GLN A 593 -4.11 -17.41 21.02
N TYR A 594 -2.98 -17.26 21.70
CA TYR A 594 -2.81 -17.68 23.09
C TYR A 594 -2.08 -16.59 23.88
N CYS A 595 -2.78 -15.95 24.81
CA CYS A 595 -2.23 -14.90 25.66
C CYS A 595 -2.33 -15.31 27.12
N ARG A 596 -1.20 -15.22 27.83
CA ARG A 596 -1.12 -15.50 29.27
C ARG A 596 -0.57 -14.31 30.03
N MET A 597 -1.14 -14.08 31.20
CA MET A 597 -0.57 -13.16 32.17
C MET A 597 0.84 -13.64 32.55
N GLY A 598 1.76 -12.69 32.72
CA GLY A 598 3.14 -12.96 33.12
C GLY A 598 3.23 -13.47 34.56
N ASN A 599 4.38 -13.24 35.19
CA ASN A 599 4.68 -13.73 36.54
C ASN A 599 4.01 -12.93 37.68
N ARG A 600 3.03 -12.06 37.37
CA ARG A 600 2.35 -11.19 38.33
C ARG A 600 0.90 -10.96 37.96
N ARG A 601 0.09 -10.52 38.93
CA ARG A 601 -1.28 -10.07 38.68
C ARG A 601 -1.29 -8.83 37.78
N GLY A 602 -2.29 -8.75 36.90
CA GLY A 602 -2.52 -7.58 36.05
C GLY A 602 -4.00 -7.27 35.84
N TYR A 603 -4.27 -6.08 35.32
CA TYR A 603 -5.61 -5.57 35.02
C TYR A 603 -5.69 -5.22 33.53
N VAL A 604 -6.60 -5.89 32.83
CA VAL A 604 -6.81 -5.74 31.38
C VAL A 604 -8.08 -4.91 31.18
N ALA A 605 -8.01 -3.86 30.37
CA ALA A 605 -9.12 -2.97 30.03
C ALA A 605 -9.98 -3.52 28.87
N ALA A 606 -9.38 -4.25 27.93
CA ALA A 606 -10.11 -4.88 26.84
C ALA A 606 -9.41 -6.14 26.31
N ILE A 607 -10.22 -7.12 25.88
CA ILE A 607 -9.79 -8.33 25.18
C ILE A 607 -10.60 -8.44 23.91
N LYS A 608 -9.94 -8.43 22.76
CA LYS A 608 -10.55 -8.64 21.45
C LYS A 608 -9.77 -9.74 20.73
N GLY A 609 -10.22 -10.98 20.85
CA GLY A 609 -9.68 -12.07 20.03
C GLY A 609 -10.16 -11.92 18.59
N LEU A 610 -9.46 -12.53 17.62
CA LEU A 610 -9.57 -12.21 16.18
C LEU A 610 -9.20 -10.76 15.88
N HIS A 611 -10.01 -9.80 16.32
CA HIS A 611 -9.89 -8.36 16.07
C HIS A 611 -9.86 -8.03 14.57
N LEU A 612 -10.94 -8.39 13.87
CA LEU A 612 -11.13 -8.00 12.47
C LEU A 612 -11.69 -6.58 12.41
N ASN A 613 -10.91 -5.65 11.86
CA ASN A 613 -11.33 -4.27 11.63
C ASN A 613 -12.12 -4.18 10.32
N VAL A 614 -13.37 -3.73 10.40
CA VAL A 614 -14.29 -3.60 9.26
C VAL A 614 -14.69 -2.14 9.14
N PRO A 615 -14.15 -1.36 8.19
CA PRO A 615 -14.58 0.03 7.96
C PRO A 615 -16.12 0.11 7.80
N ASN A 616 -16.73 1.20 8.25
CA ASN A 616 -18.15 1.49 8.03
C ASN A 616 -18.35 3.01 7.97
N ASP A 617 -17.97 3.63 6.85
CA ASP A 617 -17.92 5.09 6.69
C ASP A 617 -18.45 5.46 5.30
N LEU A 618 -18.11 6.66 4.83
CA LEU A 618 -18.53 7.23 3.57
C LEU A 618 -18.45 6.29 2.35
N PHE A 619 -17.44 5.42 2.28
CA PHE A 619 -17.18 4.61 1.09
C PHE A 619 -18.14 3.43 0.91
N ASN A 620 -18.94 3.13 1.93
CA ASN A 620 -20.02 2.14 1.92
C ASN A 620 -21.35 2.76 2.37
N ASP A 621 -21.52 4.06 2.14
CA ASP A 621 -22.72 4.82 2.51
C ASP A 621 -23.04 4.77 4.01
N TYR A 622 -22.04 4.52 4.85
CA TYR A 622 -22.21 4.34 6.29
C TYR A 622 -23.09 3.14 6.70
N HIS A 623 -23.31 2.17 5.81
CA HIS A 623 -24.06 0.95 6.07
C HIS A 623 -23.22 -0.30 5.87
N ARG A 624 -23.16 -1.17 6.89
CA ARG A 624 -22.47 -2.47 6.82
C ARG A 624 -23.44 -3.59 7.13
N ARG A 625 -23.49 -4.61 6.28
CA ARG A 625 -24.38 -5.78 6.46
C ARG A 625 -23.62 -7.03 6.86
N PHE A 626 -24.13 -7.70 7.89
CA PHE A 626 -23.66 -8.97 8.41
C PHE A 626 -24.75 -10.02 8.24
N PHE A 627 -24.36 -11.21 7.78
CA PHE A 627 -25.21 -12.39 7.75
C PHE A 627 -24.68 -13.39 8.78
N SER A 628 -25.56 -13.96 9.60
CA SER A 628 -25.20 -14.98 10.58
C SER A 628 -26.29 -16.04 10.69
N GLN A 629 -26.07 -17.03 11.56
CA GLN A 629 -27.12 -18.00 11.92
C GLN A 629 -28.39 -17.35 12.47
N SER A 630 -28.26 -16.17 13.10
CA SER A 630 -29.35 -15.43 13.72
C SER A 630 -30.11 -14.52 12.73
N GLY A 631 -29.64 -14.43 11.48
CA GLY A 631 -30.26 -13.63 10.43
C GLY A 631 -29.33 -12.54 9.87
N GLU A 632 -29.94 -11.54 9.24
CA GLU A 632 -29.25 -10.37 8.72
C GLU A 632 -29.23 -9.24 9.78
N LEU A 633 -28.09 -8.59 9.92
CA LEU A 633 -27.89 -7.42 10.76
C LEU A 633 -27.26 -6.30 9.92
N GLU A 634 -27.96 -5.19 9.78
CA GLU A 634 -27.44 -3.99 9.16
C GLU A 634 -27.02 -2.97 10.21
N LEU A 635 -25.81 -2.44 10.09
CA LEU A 635 -25.23 -1.47 11.01
C LEU A 635 -25.02 -0.14 10.29
N ALA A 636 -25.73 0.89 10.75
CA ALA A 636 -25.50 2.28 10.34
C ALA A 636 -24.42 2.93 11.22
N SER A 637 -23.45 3.63 10.63
CA SER A 637 -22.46 4.45 11.34
C SER A 637 -22.75 5.95 11.19
N PRO A 638 -22.43 6.80 12.17
CA PRO A 638 -21.90 6.45 13.49
C PRO A 638 -22.90 5.67 14.36
N ALA A 639 -22.40 4.85 15.29
CA ALA A 639 -23.25 4.24 16.31
C ALA A 639 -23.81 5.32 17.26
N ALA A 640 -24.97 5.08 17.89
CA ALA A 640 -25.55 6.04 18.83
C ALA A 640 -24.76 6.15 20.15
N ALA A 641 -24.12 5.05 20.56
CA ALA A 641 -23.26 4.96 21.73
C ALA A 641 -22.16 3.92 21.48
N GLU A 642 -21.18 3.86 22.37
CA GLU A 642 -20.22 2.76 22.38
C GLU A 642 -20.91 1.50 22.92
N GLU A 643 -20.87 0.41 22.16
CA GLU A 643 -21.62 -0.81 22.47
C GLU A 643 -20.94 -2.07 21.90
N VAL A 644 -21.24 -3.22 22.52
CA VAL A 644 -20.85 -4.55 22.02
C VAL A 644 -22.11 -5.32 21.66
N LEU A 645 -22.28 -5.61 20.37
CA LEU A 645 -23.41 -6.37 19.85
C LEU A 645 -23.02 -7.84 19.69
N SER A 646 -23.80 -8.74 20.27
CA SER A 646 -23.67 -10.18 20.01
C SER A 646 -24.35 -10.54 18.68
N LEU A 647 -23.68 -11.33 17.85
CA LEU A 647 -24.26 -11.86 16.60
C LEU A 647 -25.05 -13.16 16.81
N GLY A 648 -25.11 -13.69 18.03
CA GLY A 648 -25.78 -14.95 18.37
C GLY A 648 -25.24 -16.16 17.58
N SER A 649 -24.04 -16.07 17.03
CA SER A 649 -23.50 -17.03 16.07
C SER A 649 -21.99 -17.10 16.13
N ARG A 650 -21.45 -18.30 15.88
CA ARG A 650 -20.01 -18.52 15.71
C ARG A 650 -19.50 -18.17 14.32
N TRP A 651 -20.40 -17.86 13.38
CA TRP A 651 -20.01 -17.46 12.04
C TRP A 651 -20.74 -16.18 11.64
N ALA A 652 -20.05 -15.36 10.86
CA ALA A 652 -20.61 -14.18 10.25
C ALA A 652 -20.06 -14.05 8.84
N ASN A 653 -20.85 -13.53 7.92
CA ASN A 653 -20.40 -13.12 6.61
C ASN A 653 -20.67 -11.62 6.42
N ILE A 654 -19.69 -10.90 5.90
CA ILE A 654 -19.76 -9.47 5.62
C ILE A 654 -20.06 -9.32 4.13
N GLU A 655 -21.26 -8.86 3.80
CA GLU A 655 -21.69 -8.46 2.45
C GLU A 655 -21.52 -9.51 1.32
N ASN A 656 -21.47 -10.80 1.65
CA ASN A 656 -21.13 -11.89 0.72
C ASN A 656 -19.71 -11.77 0.14
N ARG A 657 -18.80 -11.18 0.91
CA ARG A 657 -17.40 -10.92 0.53
C ARG A 657 -16.41 -11.59 1.45
N ILE A 658 -16.66 -11.57 2.76
CA ILE A 658 -15.76 -12.12 3.78
C ILE A 658 -16.54 -13.00 4.73
N GLY A 659 -16.16 -14.27 4.85
CA GLY A 659 -16.63 -15.18 5.89
C GLY A 659 -15.71 -15.16 7.11
N VAL A 660 -16.29 -15.25 8.31
CA VAL A 660 -15.56 -15.36 9.57
C VAL A 660 -16.16 -16.49 10.39
N VAL A 661 -15.34 -17.37 10.94
CA VAL A 661 -15.77 -18.52 11.72
C VAL A 661 -14.91 -18.71 12.96
N GLY A 662 -15.54 -18.71 14.15
CA GLY A 662 -14.94 -19.18 15.40
C GLY A 662 -14.77 -20.69 15.37
N LEU A 663 -13.53 -21.15 15.49
CA LEU A 663 -13.13 -22.56 15.38
C LEU A 663 -12.85 -23.19 16.75
N HIS A 664 -12.28 -22.42 17.68
CA HIS A 664 -11.91 -22.89 19.02
C HIS A 664 -12.07 -21.77 20.05
N SER A 665 -12.50 -22.18 21.25
CA SER A 665 -12.59 -21.39 22.48
C SER A 665 -12.54 -22.36 23.68
N PRO A 666 -11.87 -22.01 24.79
CA PRO A 666 -11.82 -22.81 26.01
C PRO A 666 -13.16 -22.82 26.74
N ASP A 667 -13.92 -21.72 26.64
CA ASP A 667 -15.25 -21.64 27.24
C ASP A 667 -16.23 -22.46 26.40
N ARG A 668 -16.79 -23.52 27.00
CA ARG A 668 -17.73 -24.43 26.33
C ARG A 668 -19.18 -23.98 26.46
N SER A 669 -19.46 -22.88 27.17
CA SER A 669 -20.81 -22.31 27.26
C SER A 669 -21.24 -21.74 25.90
N SER A 670 -22.52 -21.86 25.56
CA SER A 670 -23.05 -21.30 24.31
C SER A 670 -23.04 -19.77 24.28
N GLU A 671 -23.16 -19.13 25.44
CA GLU A 671 -23.22 -17.67 25.59
C GLU A 671 -21.87 -16.99 25.31
N ALA A 672 -20.75 -17.64 25.65
CA ALA A 672 -19.41 -17.14 25.38
C ALA A 672 -18.90 -17.44 23.95
N ASN A 673 -19.60 -18.28 23.19
CA ASN A 673 -19.22 -18.76 21.87
C ASN A 673 -19.98 -18.05 20.75
N THR A 674 -20.00 -16.72 20.81
CA THR A 674 -20.57 -15.87 19.77
C THR A 674 -19.56 -14.84 19.27
N LEU A 675 -19.59 -14.58 17.96
CA LEU A 675 -18.96 -13.40 17.40
C LEU A 675 -19.67 -12.16 17.93
N SER A 676 -18.89 -11.12 18.17
CA SER A 676 -19.41 -9.84 18.65
C SER A 676 -18.83 -8.68 17.84
N VAL A 677 -19.64 -7.65 17.63
CA VAL A 677 -19.23 -6.41 16.98
C VAL A 677 -19.14 -5.32 18.04
N HIS A 678 -17.93 -4.81 18.31
CA HIS A 678 -17.73 -3.63 19.14
C HIS A 678 -17.75 -2.39 18.25
N ARG A 679 -18.58 -1.40 18.58
CA ARG A 679 -18.87 -0.19 17.78
C ARG A 679 -18.66 1.08 18.58
N ALA A 680 -18.43 2.21 17.92
CA ALA A 680 -18.29 3.51 18.58
C ALA A 680 -18.97 4.65 17.80
N PRO A 681 -19.41 5.73 18.49
CA PRO A 681 -20.03 6.90 17.86
C PRO A 681 -19.02 7.77 17.11
N HIS A 682 -17.73 7.63 17.41
CA HIS A 682 -16.65 8.43 16.83
C HIS A 682 -15.78 7.59 15.89
N ARG A 683 -15.14 8.25 14.93
CA ARG A 683 -14.12 7.63 14.08
C ARG A 683 -12.94 7.16 14.94
N ARG A 684 -12.35 6.03 14.57
CA ARG A 684 -11.26 5.40 15.36
C ARG A 684 -10.16 4.74 14.52
N ALA A 685 -10.23 4.81 13.18
CA ALA A 685 -9.13 4.36 12.34
C ALA A 685 -7.88 5.23 12.58
N GLY A 686 -6.98 4.66 13.38
CA GLY A 686 -5.67 5.12 13.84
C GLY A 686 -5.55 6.51 14.38
N ALA A 687 -4.30 6.97 14.49
CA ALA A 687 -3.93 8.11 15.34
C ALA A 687 -4.73 9.39 15.06
N LEU A 688 -5.19 9.57 13.81
CA LEU A 688 -5.93 10.74 13.35
C LEU A 688 -7.43 10.47 13.13
N ARG A 689 -7.90 9.28 13.51
CA ARG A 689 -9.31 8.91 13.59
C ARG A 689 -10.09 9.24 12.32
N SER A 690 -9.63 8.73 11.18
CA SER A 690 -10.13 9.17 9.87
C SER A 690 -11.23 8.31 9.25
N LEU A 691 -11.63 7.21 9.90
CA LEU A 691 -12.77 6.36 9.52
C LEU A 691 -13.50 5.82 10.74
N HIS A 692 -14.81 5.63 10.61
CA HIS A 692 -15.62 4.72 11.41
C HIS A 692 -15.26 3.29 11.02
N VAL A 693 -15.08 2.45 12.04
CA VAL A 693 -14.63 1.06 11.92
C VAL A 693 -15.40 0.27 12.94
N GLU A 694 -15.92 -0.88 12.56
CA GLU A 694 -16.50 -1.89 13.43
C GLU A 694 -15.42 -2.95 13.75
N HIS A 695 -15.35 -3.44 14.99
CA HIS A 695 -14.41 -4.48 15.37
C HIS A 695 -15.18 -5.79 15.55
N LEU A 696 -15.00 -6.73 14.65
CA LEU A 696 -15.54 -8.08 14.77
C LEU A 696 -14.57 -8.97 15.56
N CYS A 697 -15.05 -9.56 16.64
CA CYS A 697 -14.22 -10.16 17.68
C CYS A 697 -14.70 -11.56 18.09
N TRP A 698 -13.75 -12.39 18.50
CA TRP A 698 -13.96 -13.75 19.03
C TRP A 698 -12.92 -14.06 20.12
N PRO A 699 -13.22 -13.82 21.43
CA PRO A 699 -14.36 -13.10 22.00
C PRO A 699 -14.14 -11.57 22.01
N CYS A 700 -15.14 -10.83 22.53
CA CYS A 700 -15.02 -9.41 22.86
C CYS A 700 -15.35 -9.17 24.35
N VAL A 701 -14.39 -8.69 25.12
CA VAL A 701 -14.57 -8.27 26.52
C VAL A 701 -14.10 -6.83 26.63
N ILE A 702 -15.00 -5.94 27.05
CA ILE A 702 -14.71 -4.51 27.27
C ILE A 702 -14.92 -4.22 28.75
N GLY A 703 -13.99 -3.48 29.35
CA GLY A 703 -14.00 -3.12 30.76
C GLY A 703 -12.93 -3.86 31.57
N PRO A 704 -12.58 -3.32 32.76
CA PRO A 704 -11.48 -3.81 33.56
C PRO A 704 -11.73 -5.23 34.08
N LYS A 705 -10.81 -6.14 33.79
CA LYS A 705 -10.78 -7.51 34.29
C LYS A 705 -9.44 -7.83 34.93
N LYS A 706 -9.49 -8.46 36.10
CA LYS A 706 -8.31 -8.94 36.83
C LYS A 706 -7.90 -10.33 36.33
N PHE A 707 -6.60 -10.54 36.19
CA PHE A 707 -6.00 -11.86 35.97
C PHE A 707 -4.84 -12.10 36.93
N GLU A 708 -4.75 -13.31 37.48
CA GLU A 708 -3.63 -13.73 38.34
C GLU A 708 -2.40 -14.14 37.50
N ALA A 709 -1.24 -14.27 38.15
CA ALA A 709 0.00 -14.68 37.50
C ALA A 709 -0.17 -16.02 36.76
N GLY A 710 0.27 -16.08 35.50
CA GLY A 710 0.20 -17.27 34.66
C GLY A 710 -1.21 -17.62 34.15
N GLU A 711 -2.26 -16.89 34.56
CA GLU A 711 -3.63 -17.12 34.10
C GLU A 711 -3.77 -16.85 32.60
N THR A 712 -4.62 -17.64 31.92
CA THR A 712 -4.89 -17.47 30.49
C THR A 712 -5.86 -16.31 30.29
N ILE A 713 -5.45 -15.32 29.49
CA ILE A 713 -6.24 -14.15 29.12
C ILE A 713 -7.07 -14.44 27.85
N LEU A 714 -6.43 -15.07 26.86
CA LEU A 714 -7.02 -15.40 25.56
C LEU A 714 -6.51 -16.77 25.11
N ASP A 715 -7.40 -17.64 24.61
CA ASP A 715 -7.04 -18.90 23.95
C ASP A 715 -8.12 -19.14 22.89
N VAL A 716 -7.86 -18.83 21.63
CA VAL A 716 -8.87 -18.92 20.57
C VAL A 716 -8.29 -19.41 19.26
N GLY A 717 -9.15 -20.01 18.45
CA GLY A 717 -8.86 -20.31 17.05
C GLY A 717 -9.99 -19.84 16.16
N TRP A 718 -9.66 -19.34 14.97
CA TRP A 718 -10.63 -18.78 14.05
C TRP A 718 -10.18 -18.94 12.59
N ALA A 719 -11.13 -18.77 11.67
CA ALA A 719 -10.89 -18.69 10.23
C ALA A 719 -11.49 -17.41 9.65
N VAL A 720 -10.81 -16.84 8.66
CA VAL A 720 -11.32 -15.78 7.79
C VAL A 720 -11.23 -16.25 6.35
N LEU A 721 -12.33 -16.18 5.61
CA LEU A 721 -12.50 -16.67 4.25
C LEU A 721 -12.75 -15.48 3.32
N SER A 722 -11.89 -15.30 2.32
CA SER A 722 -12.00 -14.25 1.32
C SER A 722 -12.85 -14.69 0.13
N SER A 723 -13.61 -13.77 -0.46
CA SER A 723 -14.44 -13.99 -1.67
C SER A 723 -15.43 -15.15 -1.54
N VAL A 724 -16.12 -15.23 -0.40
CA VAL A 724 -17.17 -16.23 -0.15
C VAL A 724 -18.47 -15.59 0.27
N ASP A 725 -19.59 -16.20 -0.13
CA ASP A 725 -20.93 -15.77 0.27
C ASP A 725 -21.34 -16.33 1.65
N ALA A 726 -22.47 -15.83 2.19
CA ALA A 726 -22.98 -16.27 3.49
C ALA A 726 -23.30 -17.77 3.54
N LYS A 727 -23.71 -18.38 2.43
CA LYS A 727 -24.04 -19.81 2.36
C LYS A 727 -22.77 -20.66 2.44
N GLN A 728 -21.71 -20.26 1.75
CA GLN A 728 -20.39 -20.89 1.81
C GLN A 728 -19.80 -20.73 3.21
N THR A 729 -19.90 -19.55 3.83
CA THR A 729 -19.47 -19.35 5.23
C THR A 729 -20.23 -20.27 6.19
N ALA A 730 -21.56 -20.35 6.07
CA ALA A 730 -22.38 -21.23 6.90
C ALA A 730 -22.03 -22.71 6.71
N ALA A 731 -21.81 -23.15 5.47
CA ALA A 731 -21.40 -24.51 5.15
C ALA A 731 -20.02 -24.84 5.73
N PHE A 732 -19.05 -23.93 5.58
CA PHE A 732 -17.73 -24.07 6.18
C PHE A 732 -17.83 -24.14 7.70
N ALA A 733 -18.62 -23.26 8.33
CA ALA A 733 -18.84 -23.34 9.76
C ALA A 733 -19.41 -24.71 10.14
N ALA A 734 -20.51 -25.14 9.51
CA ALA A 734 -21.18 -26.41 9.79
C ALA A 734 -20.23 -27.63 9.69
N ALA A 735 -19.33 -27.65 8.71
CA ALA A 735 -18.31 -28.69 8.54
C ALA A 735 -17.23 -28.71 9.64
N HIS A 736 -17.09 -27.61 10.40
CA HIS A 736 -16.04 -27.42 11.41
C HIS A 736 -16.64 -27.10 12.80
N PRO A 737 -17.38 -28.03 13.44
CA PRO A 737 -17.86 -27.81 14.80
C PRO A 737 -16.69 -27.80 15.80
N PRO A 738 -16.67 -26.93 16.82
CA PRO A 738 -15.48 -26.71 17.67
C PRO A 738 -14.87 -27.99 18.28
N LYS A 739 -15.71 -28.96 18.67
CA LYS A 739 -15.27 -30.25 19.23
C LYS A 739 -14.48 -31.13 18.25
N GLN A 740 -14.71 -30.99 16.94
CA GLN A 740 -14.04 -31.77 15.89
C GLN A 740 -12.88 -31.00 15.26
N THR A 741 -12.94 -29.66 15.31
CA THR A 741 -11.90 -28.77 14.79
C THR A 741 -10.67 -28.73 15.69
N ARG A 742 -10.85 -28.71 17.02
CA ARG A 742 -9.72 -28.80 17.96
C ARG A 742 -9.11 -30.20 17.89
N VAL A 743 -7.80 -30.26 17.70
CA VAL A 743 -7.04 -31.51 17.75
C VAL A 743 -6.49 -31.68 19.16
N ASP A 744 -6.82 -32.78 19.82
CA ASP A 744 -6.17 -33.16 21.07
C ASP A 744 -4.72 -33.55 20.75
N THR A 745 -3.79 -32.72 21.23
CA THR A 745 -2.37 -32.92 20.97
C THR A 745 -1.73 -33.87 21.98
N GLY A 746 -2.37 -34.11 23.13
CA GLY A 746 -1.74 -34.73 24.29
C GLY A 746 -0.69 -33.85 24.99
N PHE A 747 -0.41 -32.65 24.46
CA PHE A 747 0.61 -31.71 24.93
C PHE A 747 0.05 -30.30 25.22
N GLU A 748 -1.23 -30.21 25.58
CA GLU A 748 -1.90 -28.92 25.77
C GLU A 748 -1.39 -28.16 27.00
N ASN A 749 -0.97 -28.88 28.05
CA ASN A 749 -0.40 -28.32 29.27
C ASN A 749 1.01 -27.76 29.04
N GLU A 750 1.70 -28.28 28.03
CA GLU A 750 2.99 -27.85 27.52
C GLU A 750 2.86 -26.66 26.56
N GLY A 751 1.63 -26.22 26.26
CA GLY A 751 1.36 -25.06 25.42
C GLY A 751 1.14 -25.36 23.94
N VAL A 752 0.98 -26.63 23.54
CA VAL A 752 0.68 -26.97 22.15
C VAL A 752 -0.80 -26.74 21.86
N ARG A 753 -1.10 -26.11 20.73
CA ARG A 753 -2.45 -25.89 20.22
C ARG A 753 -2.53 -26.34 18.77
N ALA A 754 -3.64 -26.97 18.39
CA ALA A 754 -3.84 -27.41 17.02
C ALA A 754 -5.31 -27.37 16.60
N ILE A 755 -5.54 -26.98 15.34
CA ILE A 755 -6.84 -27.01 14.69
C ILE A 755 -6.75 -27.72 13.34
N ARG A 756 -7.81 -28.46 13.00
CA ARG A 756 -7.97 -29.18 11.74
C ARG A 756 -9.10 -28.56 10.93
N VAL A 757 -8.80 -28.19 9.69
CA VAL A 757 -9.73 -27.49 8.79
C VAL A 757 -9.66 -28.14 7.40
N THR A 758 -10.81 -28.31 6.76
CA THR A 758 -10.93 -28.69 5.36
C THR A 758 -11.09 -27.40 4.56
N GLY A 759 -10.12 -27.10 3.69
CA GLY A 759 -10.14 -25.95 2.80
C GLY A 759 -11.28 -26.03 1.79
N LEU A 760 -11.50 -24.92 1.08
CA LEU A 760 -12.49 -24.85 -0.01
C LEU A 760 -12.10 -25.69 -1.24
N ASP A 761 -10.85 -26.14 -1.30
CA ASP A 761 -10.32 -27.14 -2.23
C ASP A 761 -10.66 -28.59 -1.84
N GLY A 762 -11.34 -28.80 -0.70
CA GLY A 762 -11.67 -30.12 -0.15
C GLY A 762 -10.49 -30.83 0.52
N VAL A 763 -9.31 -30.20 0.57
CA VAL A 763 -8.12 -30.76 1.21
C VAL A 763 -8.17 -30.43 2.69
N ARG A 764 -7.78 -31.40 3.52
CA ARG A 764 -7.71 -31.22 4.96
C ARG A 764 -6.31 -30.80 5.38
N TYR A 765 -6.28 -29.73 6.17
CA TYR A 765 -5.11 -29.07 6.71
C TYR A 765 -5.16 -29.09 8.23
N VAL A 766 -3.99 -29.13 8.86
CA VAL A 766 -3.81 -29.01 10.30
C VAL A 766 -2.82 -27.89 10.57
N LEU A 767 -3.27 -26.85 11.27
CA LEU A 767 -2.36 -25.86 11.87
C LEU A 767 -2.03 -26.31 13.28
N VAL A 768 -0.76 -26.56 13.56
CA VAL A 768 -0.25 -26.90 14.89
C VAL A 768 0.81 -25.89 15.30
N ALA A 769 0.72 -25.39 16.53
CA ALA A 769 1.64 -24.39 17.08
C ALA A 769 2.12 -24.80 18.47
N ASN A 770 3.41 -24.67 18.72
CA ASN A 770 4.02 -24.88 20.03
C ASN A 770 4.24 -23.51 20.70
N PHE A 771 3.28 -23.12 21.55
CA PHE A 771 3.41 -21.91 22.36
C PHE A 771 4.21 -22.14 23.66
N GLY A 772 4.68 -23.36 23.90
CA GLY A 772 5.50 -23.72 25.04
C GLY A 772 6.93 -23.16 25.00
N GLY A 773 7.66 -23.44 26.08
CA GLY A 773 9.07 -23.11 26.22
C GLY A 773 10.03 -24.20 25.71
N ASN A 774 9.53 -25.41 25.45
CA ASN A 774 10.34 -26.57 25.12
C ASN A 774 10.03 -27.08 23.70
N SER A 775 11.04 -27.56 22.98
CA SER A 775 10.85 -28.31 21.74
C SER A 775 10.27 -29.69 22.04
N LEU A 776 9.29 -30.13 21.24
CA LEU A 776 8.56 -31.37 21.45
C LEU A 776 8.62 -32.27 20.21
N THR A 777 8.42 -33.57 20.40
CA THR A 777 8.21 -34.54 19.31
C THR A 777 6.77 -35.02 19.37
N LEU A 778 5.99 -34.71 18.34
CA LEU A 778 4.55 -34.93 18.30
C LEU A 778 4.22 -36.17 17.45
N PRO A 779 3.35 -37.09 17.93
CA PRO A 779 2.97 -38.28 17.17
C PRO A 779 2.02 -37.93 16.02
N THR A 780 2.35 -38.36 14.80
CA THR A 780 1.59 -38.08 13.57
C THR A 780 0.14 -38.58 13.63
N ALA A 781 -0.09 -39.73 14.27
CA ALA A 781 -1.39 -40.40 14.31
C ALA A 781 -2.52 -39.51 14.85
N GLY A 782 -2.24 -38.67 15.86
CA GLY A 782 -3.25 -37.76 16.43
C GLY A 782 -3.70 -36.67 15.46
N PHE A 783 -2.86 -36.31 14.49
CA PHE A 783 -3.12 -35.22 13.54
C PHE A 783 -3.64 -35.72 12.19
N ALA A 784 -3.19 -36.89 11.73
CA ALA A 784 -3.60 -37.47 10.44
C ALA A 784 -5.01 -38.09 10.46
N GLY A 785 -5.45 -38.61 11.62
CA GLY A 785 -6.53 -39.59 11.69
C GLY A 785 -6.02 -41.01 11.44
N GLU A 786 -6.80 -42.04 11.80
CA GLU A 786 -6.38 -43.44 11.67
C GLU A 786 -5.99 -43.79 10.21
N GLY A 787 -4.74 -44.20 9.99
CA GLY A 787 -4.23 -44.61 8.68
C GLY A 787 -3.85 -43.47 7.72
N GLY A 788 -4.02 -42.20 8.10
CA GLY A 788 -3.69 -41.04 7.26
C GLY A 788 -2.20 -40.71 7.19
N SER A 789 -1.78 -40.05 6.12
CA SER A 789 -0.43 -39.47 5.99
C SER A 789 -0.46 -37.96 6.25
N LEU A 790 0.67 -37.36 6.64
CA LEU A 790 0.83 -35.91 6.75
C LEU A 790 1.98 -35.44 5.88
N THR A 791 1.81 -34.32 5.20
CA THR A 791 2.87 -33.61 4.48
C THR A 791 3.00 -32.22 5.06
N ASP A 792 4.21 -31.84 5.47
CA ASP A 792 4.52 -30.49 5.94
C ASP A 792 4.62 -29.56 4.73
N LEU A 793 3.76 -28.54 4.65
CA LEU A 793 3.71 -27.65 3.48
C LEU A 793 4.95 -26.78 3.33
N SER A 794 5.58 -26.37 4.42
CA SER A 794 6.77 -25.51 4.39
C SER A 794 7.99 -26.25 3.84
N THR A 795 8.09 -27.56 4.09
CA THR A 795 9.24 -28.38 3.65
C THR A 795 8.92 -29.28 2.45
N GLY A 796 7.66 -29.51 2.13
CA GLY A 796 7.21 -30.49 1.14
C GLY A 796 7.44 -31.95 1.56
N THR A 797 7.83 -32.20 2.81
CA THR A 797 8.22 -33.55 3.28
C THR A 797 7.06 -34.28 3.95
N ALA A 798 6.93 -35.58 3.67
CA ALA A 798 5.99 -36.44 4.39
C ALA A 798 6.48 -36.64 5.84
N ALA A 799 5.61 -36.40 6.81
CA ALA A 799 5.92 -36.65 8.21
C ALA A 799 6.01 -38.16 8.45
N GLY A 800 7.02 -38.58 9.22
CA GLY A 800 7.17 -39.95 9.70
C GLY A 800 6.12 -40.32 10.76
N LYS A 801 6.42 -41.29 11.63
CA LYS A 801 5.52 -41.63 12.76
C LYS A 801 5.38 -40.50 13.80
N ALA A 802 6.34 -39.58 13.83
CA ALA A 802 6.33 -38.37 14.63
C ALA A 802 7.12 -37.27 13.92
N PHE A 803 6.90 -36.01 14.31
CA PHE A 803 7.64 -34.85 13.81
C PHE A 803 8.05 -33.93 14.97
N ALA A 804 9.17 -33.23 14.80
CA ALA A 804 9.64 -32.24 15.78
C ALA A 804 8.90 -30.91 15.61
N LEU A 805 8.65 -30.22 16.72
CA LEU A 805 8.08 -28.87 16.72
C LEU A 805 8.76 -28.03 17.81
N SER A 806 9.56 -27.06 17.39
CA SER A 806 10.37 -26.22 18.28
C SER A 806 9.50 -25.23 19.06
N ALA A 807 10.03 -24.74 20.19
CA ALA A 807 9.34 -23.72 20.98
C ALA A 807 9.14 -22.43 20.15
N GLY A 808 7.89 -21.98 20.00
CA GLY A 808 7.52 -20.83 19.19
C GLY A 808 7.32 -21.13 17.70
N GLU A 809 7.41 -22.38 17.27
CA GLU A 809 7.20 -22.81 15.89
C GLU A 809 5.73 -23.19 15.63
N ALA A 810 5.28 -23.01 14.39
CA ALA A 810 4.02 -23.56 13.89
C ALA A 810 4.22 -24.16 12.50
N ARG A 811 3.40 -25.16 12.19
CA ARG A 811 3.41 -25.88 10.92
C ARG A 811 2.00 -26.00 10.37
N VAL A 812 1.90 -26.00 9.04
CA VAL A 812 0.69 -26.41 8.32
C VAL A 812 0.95 -27.76 7.70
N LEU A 813 0.17 -28.76 8.13
CA LEU A 813 0.27 -30.13 7.65
C LEU A 813 -0.94 -30.45 6.77
N LYS A 814 -0.69 -30.94 5.56
CA LYS A 814 -1.71 -31.48 4.66
C LYS A 814 -1.92 -32.96 4.96
N THR A 815 -3.16 -33.38 5.19
CA THR A 815 -3.50 -34.80 5.32
C THR A 815 -3.66 -35.43 3.94
N GLY A 816 -3.03 -36.59 3.72
CA GLY A 816 -3.16 -37.38 2.50
C GLY A 816 -4.20 -38.49 2.58
#